data_AF-A0A1B0FF33-F1
#
_entry.id   AF-A0A1B0FF33-F1
#
_cell.length_a   1.000
_cell.length_b   1.000
_cell.length_c   1.000
_cell.angle_alpha   90.00
_cell.angle_beta   90.00
_cell.angle_gamma   90.00
#
_symmetry.space_group_name_H-M   'P 1'
#
loop_
_entity.id
_entity.type
_entity.pdbx_description
1 polymer ?
#
loop_
_entity_poly.entity_id
_entity_poly.type
_entity_poly.pdbx_seq_one_letter_code
_entity_poly.pdbx_strand_id
1 'polypeptide(L)'
;MFTKVTFTTISRAPFERGVINLVVAGFPHLSHSNANANAAFGKARILAVHGNRKQLVSFCSLAIPLRTPKICATFSRLRRHHFQKQQLFIHRQRQHEQQFDFTTMGSINCKEYTTTNVVDSNKTENGTTGSGSYQSTCETKMPDKYTDPVIVCNEKDLPDQGMKQFDFIENSKVLLIKQKGQLYAVGPKCTHYGAPLHTGVLGDGRVRCPWHGACFSIKTGDIEDFPGLDSLPCYKVEVKKDGNVAVMAKEKDMANVKRLKDMVKRDPCNCCTFVILGGGPAGGVCVETLRQQGFTGRIVMVSKEPYLPYDRVKVSKSFDVKIEALQYRENAFYDEYGIETWLNVEATKVCGDKKIVTLSNGMSIKYDKMFIATGSAPTIPPIDGNNLKNVVTVRGYDDSQNIRATVNEKTNVVCLGSSFIALELAQALVKQVASITVVGRGAYPLSASFGNEIGERVLRLFTENNVKMIMNSGIKEILGNKDGEVEKVVLSDDTTLPCNLLVLGTGAKPNTKFLEGSGLKINADGSINTDMYLKSSMESIYVGGDIANAPVFSSNNELAAIGHYQLAQYHGRIAAINMFECRPEILRAVPFFFTMLFGKGFRFSGHGAFSDVVIEGDLEALKFVAYFINSEDKVVSVASCGRDPIVAQFAELQSQGGTLTRKDLQNTSDPKMEPFKVDLGFLRAMQDKPIIEPYTKPVAVCHARDVREHEMREFEFTHGRKVLIAKYLGQIHALGNTCTHNDAPLQAGVLGDGRIRCPWHGACFNIATGDIEECPGLDSLPCYKVEVERGGLVMVQAKLKDLESTRRLKNMAKRDPKNPITYVLVGGGPSSQVCAETLRNEGFTGRIVIVCKESYLPYDRSKISTSFDLKFDDLQYRPQQFYDEHNIEVLTNSKAIEANVEEKLLIMSDDKRLFYDKMYIATGSSPKEIPIKGFNSANVFTMRNFDDWRSLKKAISKNTPVICVGSSFLGMEIAQAIKTYMQCSVTVVSRAKIPMQKTFGLKIGERILKMYKEKMITMIMETVIVEIVGNELGVTHVRLNNNRQLPCNVLIVAAGIKFNTNFLVGCGLPINANGSIDADLYLQSIVDDVYVGGDIANAPVYSDYNHRSNIGHIHVAQNHGYVAGVNMHGSRKIEIRSVPYYTTTLFNVTFRCSGFGLFKDVVIEGDLEKLNFVAYYIDNQDRVVSVVSSNRDPIVSQFAELRNQGRILRRYELIDLKKSWTNRLKGPIICH
;
A
#
# COMPACT_ATOMS: atom_id res chain seq x y z
N MET A 1 47.56 35.79 -56.03
CA MET A 1 48.31 35.77 -54.76
C MET A 1 47.53 34.91 -53.77
N PHE A 2 48.06 33.91 -53.06
CA PHE A 2 49.29 33.12 -53.22
C PHE A 2 48.99 31.71 -52.60
N THR A 3 49.18 30.63 -53.38
CA THR A 3 49.97 29.39 -53.08
C THR A 3 49.90 28.69 -51.70
N LYS A 4 50.10 27.36 -51.53
CA LYS A 4 50.34 26.18 -52.42
C LYS A 4 50.39 24.90 -51.54
N VAL A 5 50.25 23.69 -52.16
CA VAL A 5 51.01 22.42 -51.87
C VAL A 5 50.84 21.73 -50.49
N THR A 6 50.98 20.39 -50.34
CA THR A 6 50.28 19.18 -50.88
C THR A 6 50.92 17.89 -50.29
N PHE A 7 50.22 16.74 -50.36
CA PHE A 7 50.82 15.35 -50.39
C PHE A 7 51.51 14.81 -49.10
N THR A 8 51.80 13.50 -48.89
CA THR A 8 50.99 12.23 -48.92
C THR A 8 51.75 11.08 -48.21
N THR A 9 51.19 9.85 -48.22
CA THR A 9 51.85 8.50 -48.28
C THR A 9 51.88 7.59 -47.01
N ILE A 10 52.10 6.26 -47.10
CA ILE A 10 51.29 5.19 -47.78
C ILE A 10 51.66 3.74 -47.34
N SER A 11 50.65 2.89 -47.05
CA SER A 11 50.56 1.40 -47.21
C SER A 11 51.28 0.32 -46.35
N ARG A 12 50.51 -0.79 -46.12
CA ARG A 12 50.81 -2.26 -46.20
C ARG A 12 51.74 -3.01 -45.18
N ALA A 13 51.11 -3.79 -44.27
CA ALA A 13 50.90 -5.28 -44.23
C ALA A 13 52.06 -6.28 -44.59
N PRO A 14 52.04 -7.60 -44.20
CA PRO A 14 50.93 -8.45 -43.69
C PRO A 14 51.23 -9.44 -42.50
N PHE A 15 50.38 -10.48 -42.37
CA PHE A 15 50.23 -11.62 -41.41
C PHE A 15 51.48 -12.46 -41.04
N GLU A 16 51.54 -13.24 -39.92
CA GLU A 16 50.79 -14.51 -39.69
C GLU A 16 50.53 -14.95 -38.20
N ARG A 17 50.38 -16.27 -37.91
CA ARG A 17 49.76 -16.86 -36.69
C ARG A 17 50.71 -17.76 -35.85
N GLY A 18 50.37 -17.98 -34.56
CA GLY A 18 50.91 -19.05 -33.70
C GLY A 18 50.02 -19.35 -32.47
N VAL A 19 50.07 -20.57 -31.92
CA VAL A 19 49.25 -21.08 -30.79
C VAL A 19 50.03 -22.15 -30.00
N ILE A 20 49.87 -22.26 -28.67
CA ILE A 20 49.74 -23.51 -27.85
C ILE A 20 50.04 -23.32 -26.33
N ASN A 21 49.05 -23.71 -25.51
CA ASN A 21 48.91 -24.20 -24.12
C ASN A 21 50.06 -24.32 -23.06
N LEU A 22 49.60 -24.27 -21.78
CA LEU A 22 50.12 -24.92 -20.55
C LEU A 22 51.45 -24.37 -19.95
N VAL A 23 51.77 -24.45 -18.63
CA VAL A 23 51.38 -25.33 -17.50
C VAL A 23 51.05 -24.52 -16.20
N VAL A 24 50.59 -25.17 -15.12
CA VAL A 24 50.17 -24.63 -13.80
C VAL A 24 51.17 -24.99 -12.68
N ALA A 25 51.39 -24.11 -11.68
CA ALA A 25 51.49 -24.41 -10.22
C ALA A 25 52.18 -23.30 -9.37
N GLY A 26 51.93 -23.27 -8.04
CA GLY A 26 52.92 -22.79 -7.06
C GLY A 26 52.62 -21.51 -6.24
N PHE A 27 51.84 -21.62 -5.16
CA PHE A 27 51.98 -20.79 -3.94
C PHE A 27 52.98 -21.50 -2.98
N PRO A 28 53.73 -20.84 -2.07
CA PRO A 28 53.13 -20.15 -0.90
C PRO A 28 53.88 -18.95 -0.26
N HIS A 29 53.17 -18.31 0.70
CA HIS A 29 53.59 -17.56 1.92
C HIS A 29 54.89 -16.72 2.01
N LEU A 30 54.72 -15.49 2.54
CA LEU A 30 55.46 -14.73 3.60
C LEU A 30 54.88 -13.28 3.53
N SER A 31 54.16 -12.68 4.48
CA SER A 31 54.34 -12.40 5.93
C SER A 31 55.25 -11.20 6.25
N HIS A 32 54.76 -10.29 7.12
CA HIS A 32 55.48 -9.18 7.78
C HIS A 32 55.94 -7.99 6.90
N SER A 33 56.16 -6.77 7.44
CA SER A 33 55.47 -6.03 8.54
C SER A 33 55.97 -4.59 8.67
N ASN A 34 55.07 -3.67 9.05
CA ASN A 34 55.27 -2.49 9.93
C ASN A 34 56.28 -1.36 9.58
N ALA A 35 56.00 -0.22 10.23
CA ALA A 35 56.93 0.82 10.72
C ALA A 35 57.55 1.82 9.70
N ASN A 36 57.76 3.10 10.04
CA ASN A 36 57.04 3.97 11.01
C ASN A 36 57.43 5.46 10.84
N ALA A 37 56.55 6.36 11.29
CA ALA A 37 56.80 7.81 11.48
C ALA A 37 57.19 8.61 10.20
N ASN A 38 57.10 9.94 10.12
CA ASN A 38 56.73 11.01 11.07
C ASN A 38 56.09 12.17 10.23
N ALA A 39 55.45 13.24 10.72
CA ALA A 39 55.26 13.76 12.08
C ALA A 39 53.95 14.58 12.22
N ALA A 40 53.90 15.50 13.19
CA ALA A 40 52.85 16.49 13.45
C ALA A 40 52.97 17.74 12.50
N PHE A 41 52.12 18.78 12.51
CA PHE A 41 51.24 19.35 13.55
C PHE A 41 50.02 20.13 12.96
N GLY A 42 48.98 20.34 13.79
CA GLY A 42 48.31 21.64 13.93
C GLY A 42 47.39 22.18 12.81
N LYS A 43 46.07 22.21 13.06
CA LYS A 43 45.08 23.01 12.30
C LYS A 43 45.17 24.50 12.66
N ALA A 44 45.08 25.42 11.68
CA ALA A 44 44.01 26.45 11.59
C ALA A 44 44.17 27.51 10.46
N ARG A 45 43.21 27.53 9.52
CA ARG A 45 42.34 28.68 9.12
C ARG A 45 42.93 30.13 9.14
N ILE A 46 42.92 30.87 8.00
CA ILE A 46 42.23 32.20 7.77
C ILE A 46 42.67 33.02 6.50
N LEU A 47 41.65 33.55 5.76
CA LEU A 47 41.50 34.75 4.88
C LEU A 47 42.52 35.30 3.83
N ALA A 48 42.00 35.44 2.58
CA ALA A 48 41.93 36.67 1.71
C ALA A 48 43.24 37.31 1.11
N VAL A 49 43.28 38.37 0.27
CA VAL A 49 42.33 39.46 -0.15
C VAL A 49 42.65 40.02 -1.59
N HIS A 50 41.76 40.85 -2.17
CA HIS A 50 41.89 41.73 -3.39
C HIS A 50 41.87 41.08 -4.80
N GLY A 51 41.35 41.68 -5.89
CA GLY A 51 40.27 42.69 -6.04
C GLY A 51 40.52 43.91 -6.97
N ASN A 52 39.81 44.05 -8.12
CA ASN A 52 39.50 45.37 -8.76
C ASN A 52 38.38 45.35 -9.85
N ARG A 53 38.04 46.53 -10.44
CA ARG A 53 36.90 46.82 -11.33
C ARG A 53 37.28 47.23 -12.77
N LYS A 54 36.39 47.00 -13.78
CA LYS A 54 35.76 48.01 -14.70
C LYS A 54 35.40 47.47 -16.11
N GLN A 55 34.14 47.65 -16.52
CA GLN A 55 33.60 48.25 -17.78
C GLN A 55 32.10 47.86 -17.87
N LEU A 56 31.08 48.76 -17.81
CA LEU A 56 30.64 49.94 -18.60
C LEU A 56 29.60 49.61 -19.68
N VAL A 57 28.57 50.48 -19.79
CA VAL A 57 27.37 50.34 -20.64
C VAL A 57 26.97 51.71 -21.21
N SER A 58 26.50 51.77 -22.46
CA SER A 58 25.79 52.88 -23.15
C SER A 58 25.13 52.27 -24.41
N PHE A 59 24.04 52.73 -25.05
CA PHE A 59 23.24 53.97 -25.06
C PHE A 59 21.73 53.64 -24.79
N CYS A 60 20.76 54.51 -24.45
CA CYS A 60 20.31 55.83 -24.97
C CYS A 60 19.63 55.75 -26.38
N SER A 61 18.45 56.34 -26.70
CA SER A 61 17.53 57.26 -25.96
C SER A 61 16.09 57.35 -26.55
N LEU A 62 15.12 57.78 -25.70
CA LEU A 62 13.93 58.66 -25.93
C LEU A 62 12.89 58.46 -27.08
N ALA A 63 11.59 58.35 -26.69
CA ALA A 63 10.42 59.07 -27.28
C ALA A 63 9.19 59.04 -26.33
N ILE A 64 8.36 60.08 -26.31
CA ILE A 64 7.28 60.40 -25.32
C ILE A 64 6.24 61.33 -26.01
N PRO A 65 4.91 61.43 -25.68
CA PRO A 65 4.03 60.75 -24.69
C PRO A 65 3.00 59.82 -25.40
N LEU A 66 1.75 59.46 -25.02
CA LEU A 66 0.67 59.81 -24.03
C LEU A 66 -0.02 58.48 -23.55
N ARG A 67 -1.06 58.38 -22.69
CA ARG A 67 -2.01 59.31 -22.02
C ARG A 67 -2.40 58.76 -20.61
N THR A 68 -3.42 59.30 -19.95
CA THR A 68 -3.87 58.99 -18.55
C THR A 68 -5.42 59.13 -18.42
N PRO A 69 -6.12 58.97 -17.26
CA PRO A 69 -5.66 58.70 -15.86
C PRO A 69 -6.52 57.77 -14.93
N LYS A 70 -5.90 57.26 -13.84
CA LYS A 70 -6.32 57.26 -12.39
C LYS A 70 -5.82 56.01 -11.58
N ILE A 71 -4.97 56.20 -10.54
CA ILE A 71 -5.24 56.13 -9.06
C ILE A 71 -5.31 54.68 -8.50
N CYS A 72 -4.69 54.24 -7.39
CA CYS A 72 -3.75 54.80 -6.37
C CYS A 72 -2.79 53.64 -5.89
N ALA A 73 -1.50 53.85 -5.56
CA ALA A 73 -0.92 54.19 -4.24
C ALA A 73 -1.08 53.10 -3.13
N THR A 74 -0.10 52.78 -2.25
CA THR A 74 1.15 53.49 -1.89
C THR A 74 2.24 52.60 -1.23
N PHE A 75 3.45 53.15 -1.15
CA PHE A 75 4.55 52.91 -0.18
C PHE A 75 5.50 51.70 -0.28
N SER A 76 6.79 52.04 -0.22
CA SER A 76 7.93 51.17 0.04
C SER A 76 8.88 51.85 1.04
N ARG A 77 9.47 51.08 1.98
CA ARG A 77 10.74 51.32 2.72
C ARG A 77 10.92 50.29 3.85
N LEU A 78 12.19 50.02 4.21
CA LEU A 78 12.72 49.15 5.29
C LEU A 78 13.15 47.71 4.95
N ARG A 79 14.35 47.57 4.38
CA ARG A 79 15.21 46.37 4.51
C ARG A 79 16.68 46.78 4.65
N ARG A 80 17.16 47.04 5.89
CA ARG A 80 18.60 47.18 6.24
C ARG A 80 18.87 47.34 7.75
N HIS A 81 18.45 46.37 8.59
CA HIS A 81 19.05 46.18 9.93
C HIS A 81 18.83 44.77 10.50
N HIS A 82 19.62 44.43 11.52
CA HIS A 82 19.56 43.21 12.35
C HIS A 82 19.67 41.84 11.66
N PHE A 83 20.87 41.55 11.18
CA PHE A 83 21.44 40.20 11.24
C PHE A 83 22.48 40.16 12.38
N GLN A 84 22.04 40.05 13.64
CA GLN A 84 22.94 39.92 14.82
C GLN A 84 22.16 39.51 16.09
N LYS A 85 22.17 38.21 16.45
CA LYS A 85 22.01 37.62 17.81
C LYS A 85 21.90 36.08 17.74
N GLN A 86 23.02 35.38 17.50
CA GLN A 86 23.06 33.91 17.67
C GLN A 86 24.49 33.37 17.89
N GLN A 87 25.17 33.87 18.93
CA GLN A 87 26.27 33.15 19.59
C GLN A 87 26.16 33.39 21.10
N LEU A 88 25.77 32.35 21.84
CA LEU A 88 25.93 32.12 23.29
C LEU A 88 24.97 30.98 23.70
N PHE A 89 25.43 29.71 23.68
CA PHE A 89 25.05 28.64 24.64
C PHE A 89 25.71 27.26 24.36
N ILE A 90 27.02 27.22 24.02
CA ILE A 90 27.80 25.96 24.04
C ILE A 90 29.00 26.14 24.99
N HIS A 91 28.72 26.16 26.29
CA HIS A 91 29.76 26.24 27.32
C HIS A 91 29.35 25.63 28.68
N ARG A 92 28.67 24.48 28.67
CA ARG A 92 28.34 23.74 29.91
C ARG A 92 28.17 22.21 29.76
N GLN A 93 28.96 21.59 28.90
CA GLN A 93 29.20 20.13 28.90
C GLN A 93 30.72 19.86 28.81
N ARG A 94 31.38 19.79 29.96
CA ARG A 94 32.73 19.19 30.17
C ARG A 94 33.12 19.21 31.65
N GLN A 95 32.46 18.37 32.44
CA GLN A 95 32.90 17.88 33.75
C GLN A 95 32.06 16.63 34.09
N HIS A 96 32.62 15.71 34.88
CA HIS A 96 32.08 14.37 35.18
C HIS A 96 32.03 13.36 34.01
N GLU A 97 33.20 13.11 33.42
CA GLU A 97 33.62 11.72 33.15
C GLU A 97 34.69 11.35 34.18
N GLN A 98 34.50 10.27 34.96
CA GLN A 98 35.52 9.29 35.40
C GLN A 98 34.97 8.35 36.50
N GLN A 99 35.33 7.05 36.38
CA GLN A 99 34.97 5.90 37.26
C GLN A 99 33.46 5.60 37.33
N PHE A 100 32.98 4.36 37.18
CA PHE A 100 33.55 3.08 37.59
C PHE A 100 33.63 1.99 36.48
N ASP A 101 34.18 0.83 36.85
CA ASP A 101 34.66 -0.24 35.97
C ASP A 101 33.62 -1.10 35.23
N PHE A 102 34.12 -1.81 34.23
CA PHE A 102 33.40 -2.88 33.53
C PHE A 102 33.23 -4.13 34.41
N THR A 103 31.99 -4.47 34.75
CA THR A 103 31.60 -5.85 35.08
C THR A 103 30.52 -6.35 34.12
N THR A 104 30.89 -7.31 33.27
CA THR A 104 29.99 -7.93 32.29
C THR A 104 29.00 -8.88 32.97
N MET A 105 27.76 -8.44 33.16
CA MET A 105 26.66 -9.33 33.56
C MET A 105 25.63 -9.46 32.43
N GLY A 106 25.67 -10.59 31.71
CA GLY A 106 24.62 -10.98 30.77
C GLY A 106 23.45 -11.63 31.50
N SER A 107 22.22 -11.17 31.26
CA SER A 107 21.02 -11.74 31.88
C SER A 107 20.65 -13.08 31.26
N ILE A 108 21.11 -14.18 31.86
CA ILE A 108 20.66 -15.54 31.54
C ILE A 108 19.23 -15.70 32.06
N ASN A 109 18.22 -15.62 31.18
CA ASN A 109 17.00 -16.47 31.21
C ASN A 109 16.02 -16.15 30.06
N CYS A 110 16.38 -16.54 28.84
CA CYS A 110 15.41 -16.82 27.79
C CYS A 110 15.94 -17.99 26.95
N LYS A 111 15.53 -19.23 27.26
CA LYS A 111 15.94 -20.40 26.47
C LYS A 111 15.11 -20.48 25.21
N GLU A 112 15.75 -20.21 24.07
CA GLU A 112 15.22 -20.58 22.77
C GLU A 112 15.25 -22.11 22.62
N TYR A 113 14.17 -22.69 22.09
CA TYR A 113 14.07 -24.14 21.88
C TYR A 113 14.30 -24.49 20.42
N THR A 114 15.54 -24.87 20.09
CA THR A 114 15.91 -25.41 18.78
C THR A 114 15.86 -26.95 18.83
N THR A 115 14.88 -27.57 18.18
CA THR A 115 14.61 -29.02 18.30
C THR A 115 15.21 -29.84 17.16
N THR A 116 16.51 -30.13 17.23
CA THR A 116 17.11 -31.30 16.55
C THR A 116 18.27 -31.86 17.36
N ASN A 117 18.06 -32.97 18.06
CA ASN A 117 19.12 -33.93 18.39
C ASN A 117 18.53 -35.31 18.71
N VAL A 118 19.30 -36.36 18.46
CA VAL A 118 18.93 -37.77 18.66
C VAL A 118 19.90 -38.37 19.67
N VAL A 119 19.40 -39.02 20.74
CA VAL A 119 20.07 -40.15 21.39
C VAL A 119 19.01 -41.10 21.99
N ASP A 120 19.39 -42.37 22.01
CA ASP A 120 18.74 -43.62 22.39
C ASP A 120 17.99 -43.73 23.74
N SER A 121 17.46 -44.93 23.95
CA SER A 121 16.59 -45.44 25.00
C SER A 121 17.31 -45.97 26.25
N ASN A 122 16.69 -45.84 27.44
CA ASN A 122 16.68 -46.85 28.53
C ASN A 122 15.81 -46.44 29.76
N LYS A 123 15.00 -47.39 30.24
CA LYS A 123 14.66 -47.71 31.66
C LYS A 123 13.87 -46.75 32.59
N THR A 124 12.56 -47.04 32.68
CA THR A 124 11.80 -47.55 33.87
C THR A 124 11.75 -46.80 35.22
N GLU A 125 10.51 -46.38 35.56
CA GLU A 125 9.71 -46.75 36.77
C GLU A 125 9.82 -46.05 38.16
N ASN A 126 8.60 -45.81 38.71
CA ASN A 126 8.12 -45.84 40.12
C ASN A 126 8.58 -44.79 41.16
N GLY A 127 7.69 -44.47 42.12
CA GLY A 127 8.05 -43.78 43.39
C GLY A 127 7.03 -42.75 43.94
N THR A 128 5.95 -43.20 44.57
CA THR A 128 4.87 -42.36 45.16
C THR A 128 5.20 -41.62 46.47
N THR A 129 4.43 -40.54 46.74
CA THR A 129 4.02 -39.99 48.07
C THR A 129 5.04 -39.31 49.00
N GLY A 130 4.62 -38.22 49.70
CA GLY A 130 5.31 -37.72 50.92
C GLY A 130 5.12 -36.23 51.24
N SER A 131 4.18 -35.89 52.12
CA SER A 131 3.81 -34.53 52.56
C SER A 131 4.91 -33.61 53.13
N GLY A 132 5.08 -32.44 52.49
CA GLY A 132 5.14 -31.08 53.07
C GLY A 132 5.90 -30.75 54.38
N SER A 133 6.82 -29.78 54.27
CA SER A 133 7.05 -28.76 55.31
C SER A 133 7.45 -27.42 54.66
N TYR A 134 7.14 -26.29 55.31
CA TYR A 134 7.52 -24.96 54.81
C TYR A 134 8.97 -24.63 55.22
N GLN A 135 9.86 -24.45 54.24
CA GLN A 135 11.10 -23.69 54.41
C GLN A 135 11.25 -22.67 53.28
N SER A 136 11.75 -21.48 53.61
CA SER A 136 12.00 -20.44 52.61
C SER A 136 13.28 -20.74 51.85
N THR A 137 13.13 -21.22 50.62
CA THR A 137 14.18 -21.24 49.60
C THR A 137 13.66 -20.53 48.37
N CYS A 138 14.51 -19.81 47.63
CA CYS A 138 14.11 -19.16 46.39
C CYS A 138 13.52 -20.20 45.42
N GLU A 139 12.26 -20.02 45.00
CA GLU A 139 11.62 -20.93 44.04
C GLU A 139 12.26 -20.80 42.65
N THR A 140 13.35 -21.53 42.45
CA THR A 140 13.64 -22.13 41.14
C THR A 140 12.41 -22.95 40.76
N LYS A 141 11.52 -22.38 39.93
CA LYS A 141 10.33 -23.04 39.41
C LYS A 141 10.68 -24.48 39.05
N MET A 142 10.01 -25.45 39.67
CA MET A 142 10.17 -26.84 39.30
C MET A 142 9.88 -26.96 37.79
N PRO A 143 10.70 -27.71 37.03
CA PRO A 143 10.52 -27.80 35.58
C PRO A 143 9.10 -28.30 35.28
N ASP A 144 8.38 -27.58 34.42
CA ASP A 144 7.01 -27.94 34.04
C ASP A 144 6.98 -29.40 33.57
N LYS A 145 6.21 -30.24 34.28
CA LYS A 145 6.04 -31.65 33.91
C LYS A 145 5.11 -31.73 32.69
N TYR A 146 5.61 -32.37 31.64
CA TYR A 146 4.91 -32.55 30.37
C TYR A 146 4.37 -33.98 30.24
N THR A 147 3.31 -34.14 29.45
CA THR A 147 2.83 -35.44 28.97
C THR A 147 3.83 -36.10 28.03
N ASP A 148 3.65 -37.39 27.81
CA ASP A 148 4.23 -38.09 26.66
C ASP A 148 3.84 -37.42 25.32
N PRO A 149 4.69 -37.57 24.28
CA PRO A 149 4.47 -36.95 22.97
C PRO A 149 3.44 -37.70 22.12
N VAL A 150 2.22 -37.15 22.02
CA VAL A 150 1.14 -37.72 21.22
C VAL A 150 1.20 -37.21 19.77
N ILE A 151 1.06 -38.11 18.79
CA ILE A 151 1.01 -37.76 17.37
C ILE A 151 -0.40 -37.31 17.00
N VAL A 152 -0.53 -36.10 16.46
CA VAL A 152 -1.84 -35.49 16.14
C VAL A 152 -2.10 -35.36 14.64
N CYS A 153 -1.05 -35.28 13.82
CA CYS A 153 -1.12 -35.22 12.36
C CYS A 153 0.24 -35.50 11.71
N ASN A 154 0.29 -35.56 10.37
CA ASN A 154 1.51 -35.36 9.60
C ASN A 154 1.70 -33.87 9.27
N GLU A 155 2.93 -33.40 9.10
CA GLU A 155 3.25 -31.99 8.79
C GLU A 155 2.57 -31.50 7.48
N LYS A 156 2.27 -32.44 6.57
CA LYS A 156 1.56 -32.19 5.30
C LYS A 156 0.07 -31.90 5.47
N ASP A 157 -0.54 -32.27 6.61
CA ASP A 157 -1.96 -32.07 6.87
C ASP A 157 -2.34 -30.62 7.18
N LEU A 158 -1.32 -29.74 7.25
CA LEU A 158 -1.42 -28.32 7.55
C LEU A 158 -0.48 -27.49 6.62
N PRO A 159 -1.01 -26.76 5.63
CA PRO A 159 -0.19 -25.89 4.78
C PRO A 159 0.38 -24.71 5.58
N ASP A 160 1.46 -24.09 5.09
CA ASP A 160 1.96 -22.84 5.70
C ASP A 160 0.93 -21.71 5.54
N GLN A 161 0.86 -20.83 6.55
CA GLN A 161 -0.25 -19.90 6.79
C GLN A 161 -1.61 -20.59 7.03
N GLY A 162 -1.62 -21.89 7.28
CA GLY A 162 -2.79 -22.64 7.71
C GLY A 162 -2.91 -22.75 9.23
N MET A 163 -4.14 -22.85 9.72
CA MET A 163 -4.45 -23.35 11.06
C MET A 163 -5.55 -24.40 10.98
N LYS A 164 -5.45 -25.46 11.78
CA LYS A 164 -6.39 -26.59 11.76
C LYS A 164 -6.45 -27.26 13.13
N GLN A 165 -7.65 -27.69 13.50
CA GLN A 165 -7.89 -28.37 14.76
C GLN A 165 -7.76 -29.89 14.59
N PHE A 166 -7.01 -30.52 15.48
CA PHE A 166 -6.75 -31.97 15.50
C PHE A 166 -7.14 -32.56 16.86
N ASP A 167 -7.41 -33.86 16.91
CA ASP A 167 -7.51 -34.62 18.16
C ASP A 167 -6.14 -34.76 18.81
N PHE A 168 -6.09 -34.71 20.14
CA PHE A 168 -4.82 -34.67 20.89
C PHE A 168 -4.74 -35.72 22.00
N ILE A 169 -5.76 -35.81 22.84
CA ILE A 169 -5.93 -36.81 23.90
C ILE A 169 -7.42 -37.12 24.03
N GLU A 170 -7.81 -38.09 24.85
CA GLU A 170 -9.23 -38.43 25.03
C GLU A 170 -10.09 -37.19 25.34
N ASN A 171 -11.14 -37.00 24.54
CA ASN A 171 -12.08 -35.88 24.61
C ASN A 171 -11.49 -34.45 24.48
N SER A 172 -10.24 -34.32 24.02
CA SER A 172 -9.56 -33.03 23.86
C SER A 172 -8.87 -32.87 22.50
N LYS A 173 -8.80 -31.63 22.04
CA LYS A 173 -8.34 -31.23 20.71
C LYS A 173 -7.34 -30.08 20.84
N VAL A 174 -6.43 -29.97 19.88
CA VAL A 174 -5.42 -28.90 19.77
C VAL A 174 -5.66 -28.08 18.50
N LEU A 175 -5.40 -26.77 18.53
CA LEU A 175 -5.24 -25.97 17.31
C LEU A 175 -3.76 -25.96 16.95
N LEU A 176 -3.41 -26.60 15.84
CA LEU A 176 -2.12 -26.41 15.21
C LEU A 176 -2.18 -25.21 14.26
N ILE A 177 -1.12 -24.42 14.25
CA ILE A 177 -0.87 -23.34 13.30
C ILE A 177 0.48 -23.59 12.64
N LYS A 178 0.56 -23.47 11.31
CA LYS A 178 1.82 -23.44 10.57
C LYS A 178 2.00 -22.06 9.96
N GLN A 179 3.07 -21.37 10.30
CA GLN A 179 3.32 -20.00 9.83
C GLN A 179 4.82 -19.75 9.66
N LYS A 180 5.22 -19.27 8.49
CA LYS A 180 6.62 -18.97 8.12
C LYS A 180 7.53 -20.21 8.26
N GLY A 181 6.97 -21.38 7.92
CA GLY A 181 7.63 -22.68 8.02
C GLY A 181 7.70 -23.28 9.43
N GLN A 182 7.16 -22.60 10.45
CA GLN A 182 7.20 -23.06 11.85
C GLN A 182 5.83 -23.54 12.32
N LEU A 183 5.80 -24.64 13.10
CA LEU A 183 4.60 -25.19 13.71
C LEU A 183 4.43 -24.72 15.16
N TYR A 184 3.19 -24.41 15.51
CA TYR A 184 2.75 -23.94 16.82
C TYR A 184 1.51 -24.71 17.27
N ALA A 185 1.31 -24.86 18.58
CA ALA A 185 0.17 -25.57 19.16
C ALA A 185 -0.44 -24.79 20.34
N VAL A 186 -1.73 -24.47 20.24
CA VAL A 186 -2.46 -23.69 21.25
C VAL A 186 -3.84 -24.29 21.53
N GLY A 187 -4.48 -23.87 22.64
CA GLY A 187 -5.85 -24.22 22.96
C GLY A 187 -6.84 -23.83 21.84
N PRO A 188 -7.77 -24.70 21.41
CA PRO A 188 -8.57 -24.49 20.20
C PRO A 188 -9.81 -23.60 20.35
N LYS A 189 -10.07 -23.09 21.56
CA LYS A 189 -11.28 -22.31 21.89
C LYS A 189 -10.87 -20.99 22.54
N CYS A 190 -11.51 -19.90 22.11
CA CYS A 190 -11.33 -18.57 22.69
C CYS A 190 -11.70 -18.56 24.18
N THR A 191 -10.84 -18.01 25.04
CA THR A 191 -11.02 -17.98 26.51
C THR A 191 -12.18 -17.11 26.99
N HIS A 192 -12.76 -16.28 26.11
CA HIS A 192 -13.96 -15.48 26.39
C HIS A 192 -15.21 -16.39 26.48
N TYR A 193 -15.83 -16.71 25.34
CA TYR A 193 -17.04 -17.55 25.24
C TYR A 193 -16.85 -18.79 24.34
N GLY A 194 -15.67 -19.41 24.40
CA GLY A 194 -15.44 -20.75 23.82
C GLY A 194 -15.42 -20.85 22.30
N ALA A 195 -15.46 -19.73 21.58
CA ALA A 195 -15.50 -19.68 20.11
C ALA A 195 -14.37 -20.54 19.47
N PRO A 196 -14.68 -21.42 18.50
CA PRO A 196 -13.69 -22.28 17.89
C PRO A 196 -12.68 -21.46 17.07
N LEU A 197 -11.42 -21.44 17.49
CA LEU A 197 -10.41 -20.56 16.90
C LEU A 197 -9.99 -21.00 15.48
N HIS A 198 -10.25 -22.24 15.09
CA HIS A 198 -10.03 -22.71 13.71
C HIS A 198 -10.99 -22.05 12.68
N THR A 199 -12.11 -21.46 13.11
CA THR A 199 -12.96 -20.61 12.23
C THR A 199 -12.66 -19.12 12.41
N GLY A 200 -11.64 -18.78 13.20
CA GLY A 200 -11.12 -17.44 13.37
C GLY A 200 -10.24 -16.99 12.21
N VAL A 201 -9.39 -16.00 12.48
CA VAL A 201 -8.53 -15.36 11.48
C VAL A 201 -7.08 -15.41 11.93
N LEU A 202 -6.21 -16.04 11.13
CA LEU A 202 -4.79 -16.13 11.41
C LEU A 202 -4.07 -14.85 10.98
N GLY A 203 -3.79 -13.97 11.94
CA GLY A 203 -2.92 -12.80 11.80
C GLY A 203 -1.44 -13.18 11.69
N ASP A 204 -0.56 -12.18 11.67
CA ASP A 204 0.88 -12.41 11.81
C ASP A 204 1.22 -12.57 13.30
N GLY A 205 1.76 -13.73 13.67
CA GLY A 205 2.10 -14.08 15.05
C GLY A 205 0.91 -14.40 15.98
N ARG A 206 -0.35 -14.28 15.52
CA ARG A 206 -1.54 -14.38 16.38
C ARG A 206 -2.81 -14.89 15.68
N VAL A 207 -3.77 -15.40 16.43
CA VAL A 207 -5.11 -15.78 15.94
C VAL A 207 -6.19 -14.87 16.55
N ARG A 208 -7.08 -14.33 15.71
CA ARG A 208 -8.24 -13.50 16.11
C ARG A 208 -9.53 -14.33 16.16
N CYS A 209 -10.27 -14.18 17.25
CA CYS A 209 -11.54 -14.82 17.53
C CYS A 209 -12.64 -14.33 16.55
N PRO A 210 -13.37 -15.23 15.87
CA PRO A 210 -14.34 -14.85 14.84
C PRO A 210 -15.57 -14.15 15.42
N TRP A 211 -15.99 -14.53 16.63
CA TRP A 211 -17.24 -14.04 17.21
C TRP A 211 -17.12 -12.70 17.94
N HIS A 212 -15.94 -12.41 18.52
CA HIS A 212 -15.77 -11.34 19.51
C HIS A 212 -14.52 -10.48 19.31
N GLY A 213 -13.63 -10.81 18.37
CA GLY A 213 -12.46 -9.99 18.06
C GLY A 213 -11.21 -10.20 18.91
N ALA A 214 -11.25 -10.95 20.02
CA ALA A 214 -10.08 -11.22 20.87
C ALA A 214 -8.91 -11.88 20.12
N CYS A 215 -7.67 -11.46 20.38
CA CYS A 215 -6.47 -12.05 19.78
C CYS A 215 -5.60 -12.79 20.80
N PHE A 216 -5.01 -13.89 20.36
CA PHE A 216 -4.05 -14.69 21.13
C PHE A 216 -2.79 -14.95 20.31
N SER A 217 -1.62 -14.80 20.93
CA SER A 217 -0.33 -15.10 20.33
C SER A 217 -0.23 -16.58 19.94
N ILE A 218 0.16 -16.92 18.71
CA ILE A 218 0.35 -18.35 18.34
C ILE A 218 1.58 -18.95 19.03
N LYS A 219 2.54 -18.12 19.44
CA LYS A 219 3.81 -18.55 20.05
C LYS A 219 3.70 -18.79 21.56
N THR A 220 2.90 -18.01 22.28
CA THR A 220 2.79 -18.10 23.75
C THR A 220 1.38 -18.41 24.24
N GLY A 221 0.36 -18.29 23.39
CA GLY A 221 -1.06 -18.33 23.77
C GLY A 221 -1.53 -17.07 24.51
N ASP A 222 -0.65 -16.13 24.84
CA ASP A 222 -1.01 -14.92 25.60
C ASP A 222 -2.06 -14.08 24.88
N ILE A 223 -3.00 -13.51 25.63
CA ILE A 223 -3.98 -12.56 25.09
C ILE A 223 -3.31 -11.24 24.70
N GLU A 224 -3.52 -10.82 23.45
CA GLU A 224 -2.92 -9.61 22.85
C GLU A 224 -3.97 -8.52 22.53
N ASP A 225 -5.21 -8.93 22.25
CA ASP A 225 -6.37 -8.07 21.99
C ASP A 225 -7.61 -8.70 22.64
N PHE A 226 -8.59 -7.88 23.01
CA PHE A 226 -9.71 -8.22 23.88
C PHE A 226 -11.00 -8.49 23.06
N PRO A 227 -12.12 -9.00 23.62
CA PRO A 227 -12.44 -9.26 25.02
C PRO A 227 -11.94 -10.61 25.56
N GLY A 228 -11.64 -10.62 26.86
CA GLY A 228 -11.10 -11.80 27.56
C GLY A 228 -10.25 -11.37 28.75
N LEU A 229 -9.59 -12.34 29.40
CA LEU A 229 -8.65 -12.12 30.50
C LEU A 229 -7.55 -13.18 30.43
N ASP A 230 -7.99 -14.45 30.42
CA ASP A 230 -7.10 -15.59 30.38
C ASP A 230 -6.48 -15.82 29.00
N SER A 231 -5.28 -16.35 29.01
CA SER A 231 -4.53 -16.76 27.83
C SER A 231 -4.89 -18.19 27.39
N LEU A 232 -4.53 -18.57 26.18
CA LEU A 232 -4.64 -19.97 25.74
C LEU A 232 -3.58 -20.85 26.43
N PRO A 233 -3.90 -22.11 26.75
CA PRO A 233 -2.92 -23.17 26.89
C PRO A 233 -1.98 -23.21 25.68
N CYS A 234 -0.70 -23.50 25.92
CA CYS A 234 0.32 -23.55 24.88
C CYS A 234 1.12 -24.84 25.01
N TYR A 235 1.23 -25.60 23.91
CA TYR A 235 1.76 -26.96 23.92
C TYR A 235 3.09 -27.01 23.17
N LYS A 236 4.01 -27.87 23.62
CA LYS A 236 5.30 -28.09 22.92
C LYS A 236 5.04 -28.93 21.68
N VAL A 237 5.58 -28.51 20.54
CA VAL A 237 5.53 -29.25 19.27
C VAL A 237 6.89 -29.86 18.96
N GLU A 238 6.89 -31.04 18.35
CA GLU A 238 8.09 -31.70 17.83
C GLU A 238 7.75 -32.44 16.53
N VAL A 239 8.56 -32.26 15.48
CA VAL A 239 8.35 -32.92 14.18
C VAL A 239 9.34 -34.10 14.08
N LYS A 240 8.81 -35.32 13.98
CA LYS A 240 9.61 -36.54 13.83
C LYS A 240 10.16 -36.66 12.40
N LYS A 241 11.19 -37.50 12.21
CA LYS A 241 11.91 -37.66 10.92
C LYS A 241 11.05 -38.18 9.75
N ASP A 242 9.90 -38.77 10.06
CA ASP A 242 8.86 -39.24 9.14
C ASP A 242 7.84 -38.14 8.76
N GLY A 243 7.99 -36.94 9.33
CA GLY A 243 7.06 -35.81 9.19
C GLY A 243 5.88 -35.86 10.17
N ASN A 244 5.83 -36.80 11.12
CA ASN A 244 4.73 -36.86 12.08
C ASN A 244 4.89 -35.80 13.18
N VAL A 245 3.82 -35.03 13.43
CA VAL A 245 3.79 -33.92 14.39
C VAL A 245 3.35 -34.45 15.74
N ALA A 246 4.27 -34.43 16.70
CA ALA A 246 4.02 -34.73 18.09
C ALA A 246 3.70 -33.45 18.89
N VAL A 247 2.76 -33.55 19.83
CA VAL A 247 2.39 -32.49 20.76
C VAL A 247 2.55 -33.01 22.19
N MET A 248 3.03 -32.15 23.09
CA MET A 248 3.16 -32.41 24.53
C MET A 248 2.54 -31.24 25.31
N ALA A 249 1.69 -31.54 26.28
CA ALA A 249 1.06 -30.53 27.15
C ALA A 249 1.68 -30.55 28.55
N LYS A 250 1.60 -29.41 29.27
CA LYS A 250 1.92 -29.37 30.70
C LYS A 250 0.77 -30.00 31.47
N GLU A 251 1.04 -30.78 32.52
CA GLU A 251 -0.02 -31.48 33.25
C GLU A 251 -1.11 -30.55 33.81
N LYS A 252 -0.73 -29.34 34.25
CA LYS A 252 -1.66 -28.28 34.71
C LYS A 252 -2.54 -27.67 33.60
N ASP A 253 -2.09 -27.73 32.35
CA ASP A 253 -2.78 -27.18 31.17
C ASP A 253 -3.72 -28.23 30.52
N MET A 254 -3.69 -29.49 30.98
CA MET A 254 -4.49 -30.61 30.42
C MET A 254 -6.00 -30.47 30.65
N ALA A 255 -6.39 -30.03 31.85
CA ALA A 255 -7.80 -29.92 32.25
C ALA A 255 -8.45 -28.57 31.88
N ASN A 256 -7.65 -27.58 31.49
CA ASN A 256 -8.06 -26.18 31.48
C ASN A 256 -8.04 -25.59 30.07
N VAL A 257 -9.20 -25.12 29.59
CA VAL A 257 -9.32 -24.36 28.31
C VAL A 257 -8.75 -22.94 28.43
N LYS A 258 -8.47 -22.48 29.66
CA LYS A 258 -7.97 -21.16 29.99
C LYS A 258 -6.69 -21.27 30.82
N ARG A 259 -5.69 -20.46 30.51
CA ARG A 259 -4.43 -20.36 31.23
C ARG A 259 -4.27 -18.96 31.81
N LEU A 260 -4.21 -18.85 33.13
CA LEU A 260 -3.80 -17.60 33.77
C LEU A 260 -2.33 -17.32 33.38
N LYS A 261 -1.99 -16.07 33.07
CA LYS A 261 -0.60 -15.70 32.80
C LYS A 261 0.15 -15.56 34.13
N ASP A 262 1.40 -16.05 34.17
CA ASP A 262 2.28 -15.93 35.33
C ASP A 262 2.34 -14.48 35.83
N MET A 263 2.23 -14.30 37.16
CA MET A 263 2.19 -13.01 37.83
C MET A 263 3.10 -13.01 39.05
N VAL A 264 3.71 -11.86 39.35
CA VAL A 264 4.36 -11.65 40.65
C VAL A 264 3.31 -11.38 41.73
N LYS A 265 3.62 -11.74 42.98
CA LYS A 265 2.86 -11.31 44.15
C LYS A 265 3.40 -9.97 44.66
N ARG A 266 2.67 -9.34 45.59
CA ARG A 266 3.11 -8.11 46.25
C ARG A 266 4.37 -8.36 47.09
N ASP A 267 5.37 -7.49 46.92
CA ASP A 267 6.51 -7.37 47.83
C ASP A 267 6.24 -6.23 48.82
N PRO A 268 6.15 -6.49 50.15
CA PRO A 268 6.02 -5.45 51.15
C PRO A 268 7.18 -4.43 51.18
N CYS A 269 8.37 -4.81 50.72
CA CYS A 269 9.54 -3.92 50.63
C CYS A 269 9.43 -2.91 49.48
N ASN A 270 8.63 -3.21 48.44
CA ASN A 270 8.41 -2.28 47.34
C ASN A 270 7.34 -1.24 47.70
N CYS A 271 7.80 -0.09 48.21
CA CYS A 271 6.94 1.00 48.64
C CYS A 271 6.20 1.75 47.51
N CYS A 272 6.55 1.50 46.24
CA CYS A 272 5.93 2.16 45.09
C CYS A 272 4.42 1.85 45.05
N THR A 273 3.59 2.88 44.96
CA THR A 273 2.12 2.77 45.05
C THR A 273 1.45 3.23 43.76
N PHE A 274 0.84 2.29 43.04
CA PHE A 274 0.01 2.58 41.86
C PHE A 274 -1.48 2.53 42.21
N VAL A 275 -2.23 3.55 41.80
CA VAL A 275 -3.67 3.69 42.08
C VAL A 275 -4.48 3.57 40.78
N ILE A 276 -5.53 2.75 40.80
CA ILE A 276 -6.44 2.53 39.68
C ILE A 276 -7.82 3.05 40.12
N LEU A 277 -8.37 4.05 39.41
CA LEU A 277 -9.68 4.63 39.70
C LEU A 277 -10.73 4.07 38.72
N GLY A 278 -11.64 3.24 39.24
CA GLY A 278 -12.75 2.61 38.53
C GLY A 278 -12.59 1.09 38.39
N GLY A 279 -13.48 0.32 39.03
CA GLY A 279 -13.54 -1.14 38.94
C GLY A 279 -14.13 -1.68 37.63
N GLY A 280 -13.94 -0.98 36.50
CA GLY A 280 -14.46 -1.39 35.19
C GLY A 280 -13.53 -2.35 34.42
N PRO A 281 -13.90 -2.74 33.17
CA PRO A 281 -13.07 -3.54 32.25
C PRO A 281 -11.62 -3.06 32.15
N ALA A 282 -11.42 -1.74 32.06
CA ALA A 282 -10.10 -1.13 32.02
C ALA A 282 -9.32 -1.31 33.33
N GLY A 283 -9.95 -1.04 34.48
CA GLY A 283 -9.30 -1.12 35.79
C GLY A 283 -8.90 -2.55 36.16
N GLY A 284 -9.80 -3.51 35.96
CA GLY A 284 -9.54 -4.94 36.20
C GLY A 284 -8.38 -5.49 35.37
N VAL A 285 -8.33 -5.16 34.07
CA VAL A 285 -7.21 -5.55 33.20
C VAL A 285 -5.91 -4.81 33.56
N CYS A 286 -5.99 -3.55 34.00
CA CYS A 286 -4.81 -2.79 34.42
C CYS A 286 -4.12 -3.43 35.63
N VAL A 287 -4.86 -3.76 36.70
CA VAL A 287 -4.27 -4.36 37.91
C VAL A 287 -3.69 -5.75 37.65
N GLU A 288 -4.35 -6.57 36.83
CA GLU A 288 -3.83 -7.88 36.45
C GLU A 288 -2.58 -7.74 35.55
N THR A 289 -2.62 -6.86 34.54
CA THR A 289 -1.47 -6.63 33.65
C THR A 289 -0.24 -6.12 34.40
N LEU A 290 -0.40 -5.25 35.41
CA LEU A 290 0.72 -4.78 36.25
C LEU A 290 1.44 -5.95 36.94
N ARG A 291 0.70 -6.90 37.52
CA ARG A 291 1.28 -8.11 38.11
C ARG A 291 1.88 -9.05 37.06
N GLN A 292 1.32 -9.11 35.85
CA GLN A 292 1.88 -9.89 34.72
C GLN A 292 3.17 -9.29 34.14
N GLN A 293 3.37 -7.97 34.24
CA GLN A 293 4.63 -7.33 33.82
C GLN A 293 5.75 -7.42 34.87
N GLY A 294 5.42 -7.78 36.13
CA GLY A 294 6.40 -7.88 37.22
C GLY A 294 6.40 -6.71 38.20
N PHE A 295 5.38 -5.83 38.21
CA PHE A 295 5.26 -4.81 39.24
C PHE A 295 4.93 -5.45 40.60
N THR A 296 5.87 -5.44 41.54
CA THR A 296 5.69 -6.01 42.90
C THR A 296 5.13 -5.03 43.93
N GLY A 297 5.01 -3.73 43.61
CA GLY A 297 4.60 -2.69 44.55
C GLY A 297 3.14 -2.75 45.02
N ARG A 298 2.70 -1.75 45.77
CA ARG A 298 1.31 -1.63 46.20
C ARG A 298 0.41 -1.26 45.02
N ILE A 299 -0.66 -2.02 44.82
CA ILE A 299 -1.74 -1.70 43.88
C ILE A 299 -3.01 -1.46 44.69
N VAL A 300 -3.67 -0.32 44.46
CA VAL A 300 -4.99 -0.02 45.05
C VAL A 300 -5.98 0.30 43.94
N MET A 301 -7.05 -0.49 43.83
CA MET A 301 -8.16 -0.29 42.90
C MET A 301 -9.37 0.25 43.67
N VAL A 302 -9.81 1.45 43.31
CA VAL A 302 -10.90 2.20 43.95
C VAL A 302 -12.15 2.11 43.08
N SER A 303 -13.30 1.71 43.65
CA SER A 303 -14.56 1.56 42.92
C SER A 303 -15.75 2.09 43.72
N LYS A 304 -16.56 2.95 43.09
CA LYS A 304 -17.80 3.51 43.66
C LYS A 304 -18.82 2.41 43.97
N GLU A 305 -18.85 1.35 43.16
CA GLU A 305 -19.81 0.26 43.26
C GLU A 305 -19.39 -0.78 44.33
N PRO A 306 -20.35 -1.51 44.93
CA PRO A 306 -20.09 -2.55 45.93
C PRO A 306 -19.45 -3.84 45.37
N TYR A 307 -19.08 -3.87 44.09
CA TYR A 307 -18.77 -5.09 43.34
C TYR A 307 -17.34 -5.10 42.77
N LEU A 308 -16.71 -6.28 42.80
CA LEU A 308 -15.48 -6.56 42.07
C LEU A 308 -15.70 -6.38 40.55
N PRO A 309 -14.64 -6.11 39.75
CA PRO A 309 -14.76 -5.92 38.31
C PRO A 309 -15.51 -7.04 37.60
N TYR A 310 -16.47 -6.65 36.75
CA TYR A 310 -17.47 -7.55 36.17
C TYR A 310 -17.90 -7.16 34.75
N ASP A 311 -18.45 -8.12 34.00
CA ASP A 311 -19.00 -7.90 32.65
C ASP A 311 -20.34 -7.14 32.71
N ARG A 312 -20.22 -5.81 32.74
CA ARG A 312 -21.33 -4.87 32.69
C ARG A 312 -22.18 -4.97 31.40
N VAL A 313 -21.67 -5.57 30.31
CA VAL A 313 -22.42 -5.66 29.04
C VAL A 313 -23.59 -6.65 29.13
N LYS A 314 -23.59 -7.56 30.11
CA LYS A 314 -24.73 -8.46 30.37
C LYS A 314 -25.92 -7.78 31.04
N VAL A 315 -25.69 -6.67 31.76
CA VAL A 315 -26.69 -5.96 32.59
C VAL A 315 -27.88 -5.44 31.78
N SER A 316 -27.67 -5.05 30.51
CA SER A 316 -28.75 -4.64 29.59
C SER A 316 -29.43 -5.81 28.86
N LYS A 317 -29.00 -7.06 29.09
CA LYS A 317 -29.32 -8.22 28.23
C LYS A 317 -29.95 -9.39 28.96
N SER A 318 -29.70 -9.53 30.26
CA SER A 318 -30.34 -10.55 31.10
C SER A 318 -30.45 -10.05 32.53
N PHE A 319 -31.66 -10.13 33.08
CA PHE A 319 -32.01 -9.55 34.37
C PHE A 319 -31.94 -10.56 35.53
N ASP A 320 -31.99 -11.86 35.23
CA ASP A 320 -32.05 -12.95 36.21
C ASP A 320 -30.66 -13.56 36.53
N VAL A 321 -29.56 -12.85 36.23
CA VAL A 321 -28.18 -13.30 36.45
C VAL A 321 -27.61 -12.70 37.73
N LYS A 322 -27.01 -13.54 38.59
CA LYS A 322 -26.34 -13.08 39.83
C LYS A 322 -24.98 -12.43 39.54
N ILE A 323 -24.59 -11.45 40.36
CA ILE A 323 -23.35 -10.68 40.20
C ILE A 323 -22.07 -11.54 40.17
N GLU A 324 -22.01 -12.64 40.91
CA GLU A 324 -20.82 -13.52 40.94
C GLU A 324 -20.56 -14.17 39.57
N ALA A 325 -21.62 -14.46 38.80
CA ALA A 325 -21.53 -14.99 37.43
C ALA A 325 -21.21 -13.91 36.38
N LEU A 326 -21.12 -12.64 36.79
CA LEU A 326 -20.65 -11.52 35.98
C LEU A 326 -19.19 -11.15 36.27
N GLN A 327 -18.71 -11.43 37.49
CA GLN A 327 -17.37 -11.03 37.95
C GLN A 327 -16.25 -11.71 37.15
N TYR A 328 -15.14 -10.98 37.01
CA TYR A 328 -13.95 -11.41 36.28
C TYR A 328 -13.09 -12.40 37.05
N ARG A 329 -12.99 -12.18 38.36
CA ARG A 329 -12.13 -12.86 39.31
C ARG A 329 -12.82 -12.83 40.67
N GLU A 330 -12.75 -13.92 41.43
CA GLU A 330 -13.23 -13.99 42.82
C GLU A 330 -12.32 -13.19 43.75
N ASN A 331 -12.76 -12.88 44.98
CA ASN A 331 -11.96 -12.04 45.91
C ASN A 331 -10.57 -12.63 46.20
N ALA A 332 -10.50 -13.96 46.39
CA ALA A 332 -9.28 -14.69 46.69
C ALA A 332 -8.14 -14.47 45.66
N PHE A 333 -8.47 -14.18 44.41
CA PHE A 333 -7.49 -13.81 43.38
C PHE A 333 -6.82 -12.46 43.67
N TYR A 334 -7.61 -11.45 44.06
CA TYR A 334 -7.09 -10.13 44.39
C TYR A 334 -6.27 -10.18 45.69
N ASP A 335 -6.71 -10.99 46.66
CA ASP A 335 -5.96 -11.28 47.89
C ASP A 335 -4.61 -11.96 47.57
N GLU A 336 -4.60 -13.01 46.74
CA GLU A 336 -3.41 -13.79 46.40
C GLU A 336 -2.29 -12.94 45.77
N TYR A 337 -2.65 -12.02 44.87
CA TYR A 337 -1.69 -11.13 44.21
C TYR A 337 -1.52 -9.78 44.93
N GLY A 338 -2.11 -9.61 46.12
CA GLY A 338 -1.99 -8.42 46.95
C GLY A 338 -2.44 -7.14 46.23
N ILE A 339 -3.61 -7.19 45.59
CA ILE A 339 -4.29 -6.08 44.91
C ILE A 339 -5.41 -5.59 45.84
N GLU A 340 -5.31 -4.38 46.37
CA GLU A 340 -6.29 -3.88 47.33
C GLU A 340 -7.56 -3.39 46.61
N THR A 341 -8.72 -3.95 46.94
CA THR A 341 -10.03 -3.69 46.30
C THR A 341 -10.93 -2.81 47.18
N TRP A 342 -10.85 -1.49 46.98
CA TRP A 342 -11.58 -0.49 47.78
C TRP A 342 -12.95 -0.21 47.14
N LEU A 343 -13.92 -1.07 47.44
CA LEU A 343 -15.31 -1.02 46.96
C LEU A 343 -16.19 -0.09 47.82
N ASN A 344 -17.30 0.43 47.26
CA ASN A 344 -18.11 1.52 47.84
C ASN A 344 -17.32 2.82 48.13
N VAL A 345 -16.18 3.02 47.46
CA VAL A 345 -15.30 4.19 47.65
C VAL A 345 -15.06 4.85 46.30
N GLU A 346 -15.39 6.13 46.17
CA GLU A 346 -15.11 6.91 44.96
C GLU A 346 -14.05 7.98 45.20
N ALA A 347 -13.33 8.33 44.15
CA ALA A 347 -12.41 9.48 44.17
C ALA A 347 -13.22 10.77 44.12
N THR A 348 -13.08 11.60 45.17
CA THR A 348 -13.80 12.88 45.30
C THR A 348 -12.94 14.07 44.86
N LYS A 349 -11.61 13.92 44.85
CA LYS A 349 -10.67 14.94 44.35
C LYS A 349 -9.32 14.32 43.96
N VAL A 350 -8.71 14.82 42.89
CA VAL A 350 -7.29 14.59 42.55
C VAL A 350 -6.50 15.89 42.70
N CYS A 351 -5.28 15.79 43.25
CA CYS A 351 -4.29 16.86 43.28
C CYS A 351 -3.04 16.38 42.53
N GLY A 352 -2.96 16.62 41.22
CA GLY A 352 -1.94 16.06 40.33
C GLY A 352 -0.50 16.36 40.77
N ASP A 353 -0.20 17.64 41.01
CA ASP A 353 1.15 18.11 41.40
C ASP A 353 1.65 17.50 42.72
N LYS A 354 0.73 17.16 43.63
CA LYS A 354 1.04 16.53 44.92
C LYS A 354 1.03 15.01 44.85
N LYS A 355 0.61 14.43 43.72
CA LYS A 355 0.28 13.01 43.51
C LYS A 355 -0.59 12.41 44.62
N ILE A 356 -1.69 13.09 44.95
CA ILE A 356 -2.66 12.63 45.95
C ILE A 356 -4.05 12.53 45.32
N VAL A 357 -4.77 11.46 45.66
CA VAL A 357 -6.23 11.34 45.46
C VAL A 357 -6.92 11.29 46.83
N THR A 358 -8.00 12.04 46.99
CA THR A 358 -8.89 12.01 48.16
C THR A 358 -10.17 11.25 47.81
N LEU A 359 -10.69 10.51 48.79
CA LEU A 359 -11.74 9.53 48.61
C LEU A 359 -13.00 9.84 49.43
N SER A 360 -14.14 9.24 49.07
CA SER A 360 -15.43 9.44 49.74
C SER A 360 -15.46 8.99 51.21
N ASN A 361 -14.62 8.04 51.59
CA ASN A 361 -14.45 7.58 52.97
C ASN A 361 -13.53 8.50 53.83
N GLY A 362 -13.19 9.70 53.33
CA GLY A 362 -12.32 10.66 54.00
C GLY A 362 -10.82 10.34 53.92
N MET A 363 -10.44 9.17 53.43
CA MET A 363 -9.03 8.82 53.25
C MET A 363 -8.41 9.58 52.07
N SER A 364 -7.08 9.64 52.05
CA SER A 364 -6.32 10.13 50.90
C SER A 364 -5.12 9.24 50.63
N ILE A 365 -4.90 8.88 49.36
CA ILE A 365 -3.80 8.01 48.93
C ILE A 365 -2.79 8.86 48.16
N LYS A 366 -1.53 8.84 48.60
CA LYS A 366 -0.40 9.31 47.79
C LYS A 366 0.03 8.20 46.83
N TYR A 367 0.27 8.54 45.57
CA TYR A 367 0.64 7.59 44.51
C TYR A 367 1.93 7.99 43.80
N ASP A 368 2.57 7.02 43.14
CA ASP A 368 3.70 7.26 42.24
C ASP A 368 3.22 7.41 40.79
N LYS A 369 2.25 6.57 40.41
CA LYS A 369 1.45 6.67 39.17
C LYS A 369 -0.02 6.34 39.44
N MET A 370 -0.90 6.88 38.61
CA MET A 370 -2.34 6.64 38.69
C MET A 370 -2.94 6.36 37.31
N PHE A 371 -3.85 5.41 37.23
CA PHE A 371 -4.69 5.14 36.05
C PHE A 371 -6.13 5.54 36.34
N ILE A 372 -6.73 6.35 35.48
CA ILE A 372 -8.12 6.81 35.62
C ILE A 372 -8.98 6.12 34.55
N ALA A 373 -9.98 5.36 34.99
CA ALA A 373 -10.93 4.66 34.13
C ALA A 373 -12.32 4.60 34.77
N THR A 374 -12.79 5.73 35.30
CA THR A 374 -14.07 5.88 36.03
C THR A 374 -15.33 5.72 35.16
N GLY A 375 -15.18 5.49 33.85
CA GLY A 375 -16.26 5.20 32.93
C GLY A 375 -17.23 6.37 32.72
N SER A 376 -18.41 6.06 32.19
CA SER A 376 -19.50 7.01 31.98
C SER A 376 -20.76 6.71 32.81
N ALA A 377 -21.58 7.74 33.06
CA ALA A 377 -22.91 7.66 33.67
C ALA A 377 -24.02 8.11 32.68
N PRO A 378 -25.27 7.61 32.78
CA PRO A 378 -26.35 7.97 31.86
C PRO A 378 -26.70 9.46 31.83
N THR A 379 -27.15 9.96 30.67
CA THR A 379 -27.72 11.29 30.52
C THR A 379 -29.23 11.24 30.72
N ILE A 380 -29.73 11.84 31.80
CA ILE A 380 -31.15 12.12 32.02
C ILE A 380 -31.52 13.38 31.22
N PRO A 381 -32.58 13.36 30.37
CA PRO A 381 -33.02 14.53 29.62
C PRO A 381 -33.90 15.44 30.49
N PRO A 382 -33.86 16.78 30.30
CA PRO A 382 -34.80 17.69 30.95
C PRO A 382 -36.18 17.55 30.31
N ILE A 383 -37.02 16.72 30.90
CA ILE A 383 -38.42 16.48 30.53
C ILE A 383 -39.22 16.51 31.82
N ASP A 384 -40.33 17.23 31.84
CA ASP A 384 -41.15 17.33 33.04
C ASP A 384 -41.74 15.96 33.41
N GLY A 385 -41.66 15.61 34.70
CA GLY A 385 -41.97 14.28 35.23
C GLY A 385 -40.82 13.25 35.16
N ASN A 386 -39.60 13.63 34.75
CA ASN A 386 -38.44 12.69 34.73
C ASN A 386 -38.00 12.17 36.12
N ASN A 387 -38.58 12.72 37.19
CA ASN A 387 -38.36 12.36 38.60
C ASN A 387 -39.47 11.46 39.18
N LEU A 388 -40.47 11.07 38.39
CA LEU A 388 -41.51 10.13 38.80
C LEU A 388 -40.92 8.73 39.05
N LYS A 389 -41.56 7.95 39.93
CA LYS A 389 -41.20 6.54 40.14
C LYS A 389 -41.39 5.76 38.83
N ASN A 390 -40.59 4.72 38.65
CA ASN A 390 -40.49 3.91 37.45
C ASN A 390 -40.07 4.71 36.19
N VAL A 391 -39.47 5.90 36.34
CA VAL A 391 -38.64 6.54 35.32
C VAL A 391 -37.18 6.25 35.67
N VAL A 392 -36.46 5.51 34.82
CA VAL A 392 -35.18 4.87 35.18
C VAL A 392 -34.13 4.90 34.05
N THR A 393 -32.86 4.72 34.40
CA THR A 393 -31.73 4.49 33.48
C THR A 393 -31.10 3.13 33.75
N VAL A 394 -30.22 2.62 32.86
CA VAL A 394 -29.52 1.34 33.07
C VAL A 394 -28.02 1.46 32.82
N ARG A 395 -27.22 1.17 33.85
CA ARG A 395 -25.75 1.20 33.82
C ARG A 395 -25.09 0.33 34.90
N GLY A 396 -25.59 0.34 36.12
CA GLY A 396 -25.16 -0.50 37.24
C GLY A 396 -25.89 -1.84 37.28
N TYR A 397 -25.34 -2.82 38.00
CA TYR A 397 -26.03 -4.10 38.25
C TYR A 397 -27.38 -3.85 38.94
N ASP A 398 -27.41 -2.95 39.91
CA ASP A 398 -28.60 -2.62 40.71
C ASP A 398 -29.75 -2.07 39.85
N ASP A 399 -29.45 -1.29 38.80
CA ASP A 399 -30.44 -0.77 37.86
C ASP A 399 -31.24 -1.90 37.18
N SER A 400 -30.56 -3.01 36.85
CA SER A 400 -31.22 -4.16 36.23
C SER A 400 -32.11 -4.89 37.22
N GLN A 401 -31.67 -5.05 38.47
CA GLN A 401 -32.45 -5.70 39.53
C GLN A 401 -33.69 -4.88 39.90
N ASN A 402 -33.57 -3.55 39.93
CA ASN A 402 -34.69 -2.63 40.14
C ASN A 402 -35.74 -2.76 39.03
N ILE A 403 -35.32 -2.73 37.76
CA ILE A 403 -36.23 -2.95 36.61
C ILE A 403 -36.88 -4.33 36.66
N ARG A 404 -36.12 -5.36 37.05
CA ARG A 404 -36.61 -6.74 37.14
C ARG A 404 -37.76 -6.90 38.16
N ALA A 405 -37.73 -6.11 39.22
CA ALA A 405 -38.78 -6.07 40.25
C ALA A 405 -40.03 -5.30 39.80
N THR A 406 -39.89 -4.27 38.95
CA THR A 406 -41.03 -3.50 38.40
C THR A 406 -41.79 -4.26 37.30
N VAL A 407 -41.11 -5.12 36.54
CA VAL A 407 -41.66 -5.81 35.36
C VAL A 407 -42.55 -7.00 35.69
N ASN A 408 -43.76 -6.99 35.12
CA ASN A 408 -44.71 -8.10 35.08
C ASN A 408 -45.61 -8.01 33.83
N GLU A 409 -46.37 -9.08 33.54
CA GLU A 409 -47.23 -9.25 32.35
C GLU A 409 -48.27 -8.14 32.10
N LYS A 410 -48.55 -7.26 33.07
CA LYS A 410 -49.47 -6.11 32.93
C LYS A 410 -48.76 -4.78 32.66
N THR A 411 -47.43 -4.75 32.73
CA THR A 411 -46.61 -3.53 32.63
C THR A 411 -46.57 -3.02 31.19
N ASN A 412 -46.82 -1.73 30.97
CA ASN A 412 -46.59 -1.07 29.69
C ASN A 412 -45.23 -0.35 29.76
N VAL A 413 -44.25 -0.79 28.97
CA VAL A 413 -42.89 -0.24 28.98
C VAL A 413 -42.72 0.77 27.85
N VAL A 414 -42.11 1.92 28.13
CA VAL A 414 -41.63 2.84 27.10
C VAL A 414 -40.12 3.00 27.22
N CYS A 415 -39.40 2.91 26.10
CA CYS A 415 -37.97 3.17 26.03
C CYS A 415 -37.75 4.46 25.22
N LEU A 416 -37.25 5.52 25.86
CA LEU A 416 -36.85 6.75 25.17
C LEU A 416 -35.41 6.62 24.69
N GLY A 417 -35.23 6.49 23.38
CA GLY A 417 -33.95 6.27 22.71
C GLY A 417 -33.93 4.97 21.92
N SER A 418 -33.36 5.01 20.72
CA SER A 418 -33.36 3.92 19.73
C SER A 418 -31.95 3.37 19.47
N SER A 419 -31.15 3.29 20.54
CA SER A 419 -29.75 2.84 20.56
C SER A 419 -29.58 1.54 21.37
N PHE A 420 -28.39 0.91 21.29
CA PHE A 420 -28.14 -0.45 21.81
C PHE A 420 -28.76 -0.77 23.17
N ILE A 421 -28.50 -0.01 24.24
CA ILE A 421 -29.02 -0.29 25.59
C ILE A 421 -30.56 -0.39 25.60
N ALA A 422 -31.26 0.52 24.92
CA ALA A 422 -32.72 0.55 24.89
C ALA A 422 -33.32 -0.62 24.07
N LEU A 423 -32.65 -1.01 22.98
CA LEU A 423 -33.06 -2.14 22.13
C LEU A 423 -32.75 -3.49 22.79
N GLU A 424 -31.59 -3.60 23.45
CA GLU A 424 -31.16 -4.78 24.20
C GLU A 424 -32.07 -5.04 25.40
N LEU A 425 -32.47 -3.98 26.11
CA LEU A 425 -33.49 -4.06 27.15
C LEU A 425 -34.86 -4.42 26.57
N ALA A 426 -35.26 -3.82 25.44
CA ALA A 426 -36.57 -4.08 24.86
C ALA A 426 -36.75 -5.54 24.42
N GLN A 427 -35.75 -6.16 23.80
CA GLN A 427 -35.81 -7.60 23.47
C GLN A 427 -35.83 -8.51 24.70
N ALA A 428 -35.22 -8.08 25.81
CA ALA A 428 -35.14 -8.87 27.03
C ALA A 428 -36.45 -8.81 27.83
N LEU A 429 -37.20 -7.69 27.72
CA LEU A 429 -38.46 -7.49 28.42
C LEU A 429 -39.71 -7.83 27.61
N VAL A 430 -39.70 -7.80 26.26
CA VAL A 430 -40.93 -7.92 25.43
C VAL A 430 -41.78 -9.18 25.69
N LYS A 431 -41.18 -10.27 26.19
CA LYS A 431 -41.91 -11.51 26.56
C LYS A 431 -42.39 -11.55 28.02
N GLN A 432 -42.23 -10.47 28.78
CA GLN A 432 -42.47 -10.36 30.22
C GLN A 432 -43.43 -9.21 30.59
N VAL A 433 -44.01 -8.52 29.60
CA VAL A 433 -44.71 -7.24 29.73
C VAL A 433 -45.99 -7.22 28.87
N ALA A 434 -46.95 -6.35 29.18
CA ALA A 434 -48.19 -6.20 28.40
C ALA A 434 -47.94 -5.55 27.03
N SER A 435 -47.07 -4.54 27.01
CA SER A 435 -46.63 -3.88 25.79
C SER A 435 -45.26 -3.25 26.01
N ILE A 436 -44.53 -3.04 24.90
CA ILE A 436 -43.29 -2.26 24.92
C ILE A 436 -43.18 -1.37 23.69
N THR A 437 -42.88 -0.09 23.91
CA THR A 437 -42.77 0.94 22.87
C THR A 437 -41.41 1.60 22.90
N VAL A 438 -40.68 1.63 21.79
CA VAL A 438 -39.43 2.38 21.64
C VAL A 438 -39.74 3.71 20.94
N VAL A 439 -39.37 4.82 21.56
CA VAL A 439 -39.53 6.19 21.03
C VAL A 439 -38.17 6.74 20.62
N GLY A 440 -37.96 6.98 19.33
CA GLY A 440 -36.70 7.45 18.76
C GLY A 440 -36.83 8.76 17.98
N ARG A 441 -35.89 9.69 18.20
CA ARG A 441 -35.86 11.01 17.55
C ARG A 441 -35.45 10.99 16.07
N GLY A 442 -34.65 10.00 15.65
CA GLY A 442 -34.31 9.78 14.25
C GLY A 442 -35.37 8.94 13.53
N ALA A 443 -35.25 8.82 12.21
CA ALA A 443 -36.18 8.01 11.40
C ALA A 443 -36.04 6.50 11.67
N TYR A 444 -34.87 6.04 12.09
CA TYR A 444 -34.57 4.62 12.30
C TYR A 444 -33.73 4.39 13.58
N PRO A 445 -33.80 3.20 14.21
CA PRO A 445 -32.87 2.80 15.26
C PRO A 445 -31.45 2.61 14.72
N LEU A 446 -30.44 2.79 15.58
CA LEU A 446 -29.02 2.52 15.28
C LEU A 446 -28.39 3.23 14.07
N SER A 447 -29.05 4.19 13.41
CA SER A 447 -28.52 4.88 12.20
C SER A 447 -27.09 5.40 12.35
N ALA A 448 -26.71 5.90 13.53
CA ALA A 448 -25.36 6.41 13.80
C ALA A 448 -24.26 5.33 13.85
N SER A 449 -24.62 4.04 13.92
CA SER A 449 -23.69 2.90 13.98
C SER A 449 -23.87 1.92 12.81
N PHE A 450 -25.09 1.78 12.28
CA PHE A 450 -25.42 0.84 11.21
C PHE A 450 -26.04 1.49 9.96
N GLY A 451 -26.20 2.82 9.91
CA GLY A 451 -26.87 3.48 8.78
C GLY A 451 -28.38 3.23 8.74
N ASN A 452 -29.06 3.91 7.82
CA ASN A 452 -30.53 3.93 7.79
C ASN A 452 -31.15 2.60 7.31
N GLU A 453 -30.56 1.92 6.33
CA GLU A 453 -31.13 0.70 5.73
C GLU A 453 -31.17 -0.46 6.74
N ILE A 454 -30.06 -0.68 7.45
CA ILE A 454 -30.00 -1.68 8.54
C ILE A 454 -30.83 -1.21 9.73
N GLY A 455 -30.86 0.09 10.02
CA GLY A 455 -31.76 0.66 11.01
C GLY A 455 -33.22 0.35 10.72
N GLU A 456 -33.65 0.48 9.46
CA GLU A 456 -35.01 0.13 9.02
C GLU A 456 -35.27 -1.37 9.14
N ARG A 457 -34.32 -2.23 8.74
CA ARG A 457 -34.49 -3.68 8.93
C ARG A 457 -34.54 -4.07 10.41
N VAL A 458 -33.78 -3.39 11.28
CA VAL A 458 -33.85 -3.57 12.74
C VAL A 458 -35.19 -3.05 13.30
N LEU A 459 -35.74 -1.95 12.78
CA LEU A 459 -37.10 -1.48 13.10
C LEU A 459 -38.14 -2.55 12.73
N ARG A 460 -38.04 -3.12 11.52
CA ARG A 460 -38.86 -4.27 11.10
C ARG A 460 -38.70 -5.44 12.07
N LEU A 461 -37.47 -5.84 12.41
CA LEU A 461 -37.18 -6.97 13.32
C LEU A 461 -37.82 -6.78 14.71
N PHE A 462 -37.81 -5.56 15.23
CA PHE A 462 -38.41 -5.23 16.52
C PHE A 462 -39.94 -5.24 16.45
N THR A 463 -40.53 -4.68 15.39
CA THR A 463 -41.98 -4.75 15.13
C THR A 463 -42.46 -6.20 14.92
N GLU A 464 -41.70 -7.01 14.18
CA GLU A 464 -41.91 -8.47 13.98
C GLU A 464 -41.91 -9.26 15.31
N ASN A 465 -41.22 -8.74 16.34
CA ASN A 465 -41.16 -9.34 17.67
C ASN A 465 -42.04 -8.60 18.70
N ASN A 466 -43.09 -7.92 18.24
CA ASN A 466 -44.10 -7.21 19.05
C ASN A 466 -43.60 -5.98 19.85
N VAL A 467 -42.46 -5.39 19.47
CA VAL A 467 -42.03 -4.08 20.00
C VAL A 467 -42.58 -2.97 19.13
N LYS A 468 -43.40 -2.07 19.69
CA LYS A 468 -43.94 -0.92 18.96
C LYS A 468 -42.83 0.11 18.72
N MET A 469 -42.47 0.35 17.46
CA MET A 469 -41.45 1.34 17.11
C MET A 469 -42.12 2.67 16.72
N ILE A 470 -41.79 3.76 17.42
CA ILE A 470 -42.25 5.12 17.09
C ILE A 470 -41.02 6.00 16.84
N MET A 471 -40.87 6.42 15.59
CA MET A 471 -39.68 7.14 15.10
C MET A 471 -40.00 8.58 14.71
N ASN A 472 -38.96 9.40 14.48
CA ASN A 472 -39.08 10.86 14.29
C ASN A 472 -39.83 11.58 15.43
N SER A 473 -39.79 11.03 16.66
CA SER A 473 -40.59 11.51 17.79
C SER A 473 -39.80 11.55 19.10
N GLY A 474 -40.35 12.21 20.10
CA GLY A 474 -39.81 12.29 21.45
C GLY A 474 -40.93 12.43 22.46
N ILE A 475 -40.60 12.27 23.74
CA ILE A 475 -41.52 12.57 24.84
C ILE A 475 -41.47 14.07 25.11
N LYS A 476 -42.66 14.70 25.17
CA LYS A 476 -42.92 16.09 25.51
C LYS A 476 -43.09 16.26 27.01
N GLU A 477 -43.84 15.35 27.64
CA GLU A 477 -44.21 15.36 29.06
C GLU A 477 -44.39 13.93 29.58
N ILE A 478 -44.04 13.68 30.84
CA ILE A 478 -44.21 12.39 31.52
C ILE A 478 -45.28 12.58 32.61
N LEU A 479 -46.43 11.92 32.45
CA LEU A 479 -47.59 12.09 33.33
C LEU A 479 -47.65 10.98 34.38
N GLY A 480 -47.77 11.38 35.64
CA GLY A 480 -47.84 10.48 36.79
C GLY A 480 -49.27 10.16 37.24
N ASN A 481 -49.43 9.01 37.89
CA ASN A 481 -50.61 8.69 38.70
C ASN A 481 -50.58 9.45 40.04
N LYS A 482 -51.62 9.26 40.86
CA LYS A 482 -51.74 9.90 42.19
C LYS A 482 -50.67 9.47 43.19
N ASP A 483 -50.01 8.35 42.94
CA ASP A 483 -48.99 7.74 43.81
C ASP A 483 -47.55 8.15 43.40
N GLY A 484 -47.41 9.01 42.38
CA GLY A 484 -46.13 9.54 41.90
C GLY A 484 -45.36 8.57 40.99
N GLU A 485 -46.02 7.58 40.42
CA GLU A 485 -45.47 6.67 39.41
C GLU A 485 -45.87 7.12 38.01
N VAL A 486 -45.04 6.86 37.00
CA VAL A 486 -45.46 7.11 35.60
C VAL A 486 -46.70 6.28 35.26
N GLU A 487 -47.68 6.94 34.64
CA GLU A 487 -48.93 6.34 34.15
C GLU A 487 -49.04 6.47 32.62
N LYS A 488 -48.59 7.61 32.07
CA LYS A 488 -48.66 7.93 30.65
C LYS A 488 -47.45 8.77 30.21
N VAL A 489 -47.14 8.75 28.92
CA VAL A 489 -46.22 9.71 28.30
C VAL A 489 -46.90 10.41 27.14
N VAL A 490 -46.69 11.72 27.02
CA VAL A 490 -47.18 12.55 25.91
C VAL A 490 -46.05 12.72 24.91
N LEU A 491 -46.30 12.43 23.64
CA LEU A 491 -45.32 12.57 22.56
C LEU A 491 -45.26 14.00 22.02
N SER A 492 -44.28 14.27 21.15
CA SER A 492 -44.08 15.58 20.51
C SER A 492 -45.20 16.01 19.57
N ASP A 493 -46.11 15.09 19.20
CA ASP A 493 -47.32 15.32 18.40
C ASP A 493 -48.62 15.30 19.26
N ASP A 494 -48.47 15.40 20.59
CA ASP A 494 -49.54 15.28 21.58
C ASP A 494 -50.26 13.91 21.66
N THR A 495 -49.78 12.89 20.92
CA THR A 495 -50.21 11.50 21.12
C THR A 495 -49.84 11.03 22.53
N THR A 496 -50.82 10.54 23.28
CA THR A 496 -50.61 9.98 24.63
C THR A 496 -50.51 8.45 24.59
N LEU A 497 -49.52 7.88 25.29
CA LEU A 497 -49.31 6.44 25.43
C LEU A 497 -49.41 6.02 26.91
N PRO A 498 -50.00 4.85 27.24
CA PRO A 498 -49.88 4.27 28.58
C PRO A 498 -48.43 3.82 28.84
N CYS A 499 -47.92 4.09 30.04
CA CYS A 499 -46.56 3.77 30.44
C CYS A 499 -46.50 3.55 31.96
N ASN A 500 -46.08 2.37 32.40
CA ASN A 500 -45.88 2.04 33.82
C ASN A 500 -44.39 1.94 34.19
N LEU A 501 -43.52 1.90 33.18
CA LEU A 501 -42.06 1.89 33.29
C LEU A 501 -41.48 2.65 32.09
N LEU A 502 -40.76 3.74 32.35
CA LEU A 502 -40.07 4.56 31.34
C LEU A 502 -38.55 4.40 31.48
N VAL A 503 -37.91 3.82 30.47
CA VAL A 503 -36.45 3.66 30.41
C VAL A 503 -35.82 4.75 29.56
N LEU A 504 -34.88 5.49 30.14
CA LEU A 504 -34.17 6.61 29.52
C LEU A 504 -32.84 6.14 28.91
N GLY A 505 -32.87 5.78 27.63
CA GLY A 505 -31.70 5.36 26.83
C GLY A 505 -30.98 6.50 26.12
N THR A 506 -31.01 7.71 26.67
CA THR A 506 -30.66 8.98 25.98
C THR A 506 -29.17 9.35 25.96
N GLY A 507 -28.27 8.36 26.04
CA GLY A 507 -26.81 8.54 26.00
C GLY A 507 -26.16 8.61 27.39
N ALA A 508 -24.88 8.99 27.45
CA ALA A 508 -24.05 8.98 28.66
C ALA A 508 -22.99 10.11 28.65
N LYS A 509 -22.36 10.38 29.80
CA LYS A 509 -21.29 11.38 29.98
C LYS A 509 -20.10 10.80 30.78
N PRO A 510 -18.85 11.20 30.50
CA PRO A 510 -17.67 10.84 31.28
C PRO A 510 -17.76 11.20 32.78
N ASN A 511 -17.36 10.28 33.65
CA ASN A 511 -17.30 10.48 35.10
C ASN A 511 -16.00 11.21 35.50
N THR A 512 -15.81 12.46 35.08
CA THR A 512 -14.55 13.22 35.24
C THR A 512 -14.65 14.44 36.17
N LYS A 513 -15.82 14.75 36.73
CA LYS A 513 -16.04 15.95 37.57
C LYS A 513 -15.06 16.08 38.75
N PHE A 514 -14.68 14.98 39.40
CA PHE A 514 -13.74 14.97 40.52
C PHE A 514 -12.29 15.38 40.15
N LEU A 515 -12.04 15.61 38.86
CA LEU A 515 -10.77 16.12 38.31
C LEU A 515 -10.79 17.64 38.09
N GLU A 516 -11.91 18.33 38.37
CA GLU A 516 -11.98 19.79 38.41
C GLU A 516 -10.93 20.33 39.41
N GLY A 517 -10.04 21.22 38.94
CA GLY A 517 -8.94 21.74 39.74
C GLY A 517 -7.78 20.77 40.01
N SER A 518 -7.74 19.60 39.36
CA SER A 518 -6.63 18.62 39.52
C SER A 518 -5.35 18.96 38.77
N GLY A 519 -5.44 19.85 37.78
CA GLY A 519 -4.38 20.20 36.82
C GLY A 519 -4.44 19.42 35.49
N LEU A 520 -5.30 18.40 35.38
CA LEU A 520 -5.59 17.73 34.10
C LEU A 520 -6.42 18.61 33.16
N LYS A 521 -6.14 18.54 31.85
CA LYS A 521 -6.99 19.18 30.83
C LYS A 521 -8.16 18.26 30.48
N ILE A 522 -9.35 18.65 30.94
CA ILE A 522 -10.63 18.03 30.57
C ILE A 522 -11.17 18.72 29.31
N ASN A 523 -11.75 17.95 28.38
CA ASN A 523 -12.40 18.44 27.17
C ASN A 523 -13.85 18.88 27.43
N ALA A 524 -14.46 19.59 26.45
CA ALA A 524 -15.82 20.13 26.59
C ALA A 524 -16.93 19.05 26.68
N ASP A 525 -16.66 17.83 26.22
CA ASP A 525 -17.51 16.65 26.35
C ASP A 525 -17.27 15.87 27.66
N GLY A 526 -16.31 16.30 28.48
CA GLY A 526 -15.87 15.63 29.70
C GLY A 526 -14.75 14.59 29.50
N SER A 527 -14.32 14.32 28.27
CA SER A 527 -13.22 13.37 28.00
C SER A 527 -11.84 13.95 28.32
N ILE A 528 -10.79 13.12 28.29
CA ILE A 528 -9.40 13.54 28.52
C ILE A 528 -8.52 13.01 27.39
N ASN A 529 -7.78 13.91 26.72
CA ASN A 529 -6.84 13.51 25.67
C ASN A 529 -5.68 12.69 26.24
N THR A 530 -5.30 11.62 25.53
CA THR A 530 -4.05 10.90 25.79
C THR A 530 -3.12 10.90 24.59
N ASP A 531 -1.85 10.59 24.83
CA ASP A 531 -0.93 10.17 23.77
C ASP A 531 -1.16 8.70 23.36
N MET A 532 -0.30 8.19 22.49
CA MET A 532 -0.28 6.79 22.02
C MET A 532 0.15 5.77 23.09
N TYR A 533 0.54 6.21 24.28
CA TYR A 533 0.91 5.37 25.43
C TYR A 533 -0.18 5.40 26.53
N LEU A 534 -1.32 6.05 26.26
CA LEU A 534 -2.43 6.34 27.19
C LEU A 534 -2.06 7.27 28.35
N LYS A 535 -0.99 8.04 28.18
CA LYS A 535 -0.51 9.05 29.12
C LYS A 535 -1.28 10.35 28.91
N SER A 536 -1.67 11.00 30.01
CA SER A 536 -2.37 12.29 29.98
C SER A 536 -1.40 13.47 29.82
N SER A 537 -1.90 14.71 29.96
CA SER A 537 -1.06 15.90 30.11
C SER A 537 -0.21 15.94 31.39
N MET A 538 -0.33 14.95 32.28
CA MET A 538 0.47 14.81 33.50
C MET A 538 1.26 13.50 33.52
N GLU A 539 2.57 13.62 33.75
CA GLU A 539 3.56 12.54 33.67
C GLU A 539 3.20 11.26 34.42
N SER A 540 2.58 11.39 35.60
CA SER A 540 2.20 10.27 36.46
C SER A 540 0.75 9.81 36.32
N ILE A 541 -0.01 10.33 35.35
CA ILE A 541 -1.43 10.02 35.18
C ILE A 541 -1.71 9.47 33.77
N TYR A 542 -2.29 8.27 33.74
CA TYR A 542 -2.72 7.55 32.54
C TYR A 542 -4.25 7.47 32.55
N VAL A 543 -4.89 7.40 31.39
CA VAL A 543 -6.36 7.43 31.28
C VAL A 543 -6.86 6.36 30.31
N GLY A 544 -7.97 5.70 30.63
CA GLY A 544 -8.52 4.60 29.83
C GLY A 544 -10.03 4.40 30.00
N GLY A 545 -10.58 3.43 29.27
CA GLY A 545 -12.03 3.25 29.15
C GLY A 545 -12.76 4.47 28.57
N ASP A 546 -14.07 4.58 28.84
CA ASP A 546 -14.99 5.58 28.26
C ASP A 546 -14.56 7.05 28.37
N ILE A 547 -13.66 7.38 29.31
CA ILE A 547 -13.24 8.77 29.56
C ILE A 547 -12.00 9.19 28.75
N ALA A 548 -11.33 8.25 28.09
CA ALA A 548 -10.12 8.51 27.32
C ALA A 548 -10.47 8.91 25.87
N ASN A 549 -10.09 10.12 25.48
CA ASN A 549 -10.05 10.54 24.08
C ASN A 549 -8.69 10.13 23.51
N ALA A 550 -8.59 8.88 23.05
CA ALA A 550 -7.34 8.19 22.76
C ALA A 550 -7.12 7.94 21.26
N PRO A 551 -5.87 7.78 20.78
CA PRO A 551 -5.58 7.54 19.36
C PRO A 551 -6.13 6.20 18.83
N VAL A 552 -6.97 6.26 17.79
CA VAL A 552 -7.53 5.06 17.15
C VAL A 552 -6.70 4.66 15.93
N PHE A 553 -6.05 3.49 15.98
CA PHE A 553 -5.06 3.08 14.97
C PHE A 553 -5.67 2.80 13.59
N SER A 554 -6.82 2.11 13.54
CA SER A 554 -7.61 1.90 12.30
C SER A 554 -8.07 3.21 11.64
N SER A 555 -8.21 4.25 12.46
CA SER A 555 -9.01 5.43 12.22
C SER A 555 -8.19 6.65 12.57
N ASN A 556 -7.19 6.91 11.74
CA ASN A 556 -6.46 8.15 11.72
C ASN A 556 -5.11 8.11 12.48
N ASN A 557 -5.06 7.35 13.58
CA ASN A 557 -4.54 7.81 14.88
C ASN A 557 -5.30 9.06 15.40
N GLU A 558 -6.54 9.27 14.97
CA GLU A 558 -7.39 10.36 15.47
C GLU A 558 -7.78 10.06 16.92
N LEU A 559 -7.93 11.12 17.72
CA LEU A 559 -8.42 10.97 19.09
C LEU A 559 -9.93 10.79 19.07
N ALA A 560 -10.42 9.69 19.64
CA ALA A 560 -11.86 9.46 19.82
C ALA A 560 -12.18 8.88 21.21
N ALA A 561 -13.21 9.42 21.85
CA ALA A 561 -13.78 8.92 23.11
C ALA A 561 -14.78 7.78 22.83
N ILE A 562 -14.26 6.59 22.53
CA ILE A 562 -15.07 5.41 22.17
C ILE A 562 -15.39 4.59 23.44
N GLY A 563 -16.60 4.75 23.96
CA GLY A 563 -17.13 3.92 25.05
C GLY A 563 -17.44 2.49 24.62
N HIS A 564 -16.40 1.65 24.46
CA HIS A 564 -16.55 0.24 24.09
C HIS A 564 -15.75 -0.71 24.99
N TYR A 565 -16.34 -1.88 25.29
CA TYR A 565 -15.86 -2.85 26.26
C TYR A 565 -14.46 -3.43 25.94
N GLN A 566 -14.27 -3.94 24.71
CA GLN A 566 -12.97 -4.46 24.24
C GLN A 566 -11.88 -3.39 24.29
N LEU A 567 -12.20 -2.17 23.86
CA LEU A 567 -11.26 -1.05 23.86
C LEU A 567 -10.89 -0.61 25.28
N ALA A 568 -11.86 -0.60 26.21
CA ALA A 568 -11.60 -0.33 27.62
C ALA A 568 -10.61 -1.35 28.22
N GLN A 569 -10.81 -2.65 27.96
CA GLN A 569 -9.84 -3.68 28.39
C GLN A 569 -8.45 -3.45 27.77
N TYR A 570 -8.37 -3.18 26.47
CA TYR A 570 -7.09 -2.90 25.79
C TYR A 570 -6.41 -1.64 26.34
N HIS A 571 -7.18 -0.60 26.71
CA HIS A 571 -6.68 0.58 27.40
C HIS A 571 -6.06 0.23 28.76
N GLY A 572 -6.68 -0.66 29.54
CA GLY A 572 -6.13 -1.16 30.80
C GLY A 572 -4.76 -1.83 30.62
N ARG A 573 -4.61 -2.70 29.60
CA ARG A 573 -3.36 -3.39 29.29
C ARG A 573 -2.25 -2.43 28.89
N ILE A 574 -2.51 -1.54 27.93
CA ILE A 574 -1.51 -0.59 27.42
C ILE A 574 -1.07 0.40 28.50
N ALA A 575 -2.02 0.93 29.30
CA ALA A 575 -1.69 1.80 30.42
C ALA A 575 -0.81 1.09 31.46
N ALA A 576 -1.11 -0.15 31.85
CA ALA A 576 -0.30 -0.92 32.79
C ALA A 576 1.15 -1.14 32.31
N ILE A 577 1.34 -1.49 31.03
CA ILE A 577 2.68 -1.66 30.43
C ILE A 577 3.46 -0.34 30.47
N ASN A 578 2.84 0.76 30.05
CA ASN A 578 3.50 2.07 30.01
C ASN A 578 3.63 2.72 31.40
N MET A 579 2.85 2.30 32.39
CA MET A 579 3.08 2.63 33.81
C MET A 579 4.32 1.93 34.36
N PHE A 580 4.63 0.71 33.90
CA PHE A 580 5.80 -0.06 34.35
C PHE A 580 7.11 0.25 33.57
N GLU A 581 7.02 0.90 32.40
CA GLU A 581 8.13 1.49 31.62
C GLU A 581 9.22 0.56 31.06
N CYS A 582 9.34 -0.71 31.51
CA CYS A 582 10.41 -1.61 31.05
C CYS A 582 10.45 -1.86 29.53
N ARG A 583 9.33 -1.69 28.82
CA ARG A 583 9.24 -1.72 27.36
C ARG A 583 8.00 -0.95 26.88
N PRO A 584 8.13 0.31 26.43
CA PRO A 584 6.98 1.10 25.97
C PRO A 584 6.24 0.41 24.80
N GLU A 585 4.92 0.32 24.91
CA GLU A 585 4.04 -0.26 23.88
C GLU A 585 2.99 0.77 23.43
N ILE A 586 2.91 1.02 22.12
CA ILE A 586 1.93 1.94 21.55
C ILE A 586 0.56 1.30 21.42
N LEU A 587 -0.50 2.08 21.69
CA LEU A 587 -1.88 1.72 21.45
C LEU A 587 -2.15 1.49 19.96
N ARG A 588 -2.36 0.23 19.55
CA ARG A 588 -2.78 -0.12 18.18
C ARG A 588 -4.28 -0.42 18.11
N ALA A 589 -5.08 0.51 18.62
CA ALA A 589 -6.52 0.32 18.78
C ALA A 589 -7.26 0.10 17.45
N VAL A 590 -7.83 -1.09 17.30
CA VAL A 590 -8.88 -1.40 16.31
C VAL A 590 -10.15 -1.73 17.11
N PRO A 591 -11.18 -0.87 17.13
CA PRO A 591 -12.40 -1.14 17.87
C PRO A 591 -13.14 -2.33 17.25
N PHE A 592 -13.45 -3.34 18.06
CA PHE A 592 -14.28 -4.49 17.66
C PHE A 592 -15.48 -4.62 18.59
N PHE A 593 -16.70 -4.64 18.04
CA PHE A 593 -17.98 -4.63 18.75
C PHE A 593 -18.88 -5.80 18.29
N PHE A 594 -19.69 -6.35 19.19
CA PHE A 594 -20.73 -7.34 18.87
C PHE A 594 -21.98 -7.16 19.74
N THR A 595 -23.15 -7.54 19.22
CA THR A 595 -24.37 -7.76 20.03
C THR A 595 -25.28 -8.82 19.43
N MET A 596 -26.25 -9.28 20.21
CA MET A 596 -27.29 -10.22 19.81
C MET A 596 -28.64 -9.50 19.89
N LEU A 597 -29.39 -9.45 18.78
CA LEU A 597 -30.75 -8.90 18.72
C LEU A 597 -31.71 -10.00 18.22
N PHE A 598 -32.65 -10.45 19.06
CA PHE A 598 -33.58 -11.56 18.78
C PHE A 598 -32.90 -12.81 18.18
N GLY A 599 -31.75 -13.20 18.77
CA GLY A 599 -30.95 -14.35 18.31
C GLY A 599 -30.10 -14.10 17.06
N LYS A 600 -30.16 -12.91 16.45
CA LYS A 600 -29.33 -12.50 15.32
C LYS A 600 -28.06 -11.83 15.84
N GLY A 601 -26.90 -12.39 15.49
CA GLY A 601 -25.59 -11.88 15.92
C GLY A 601 -25.06 -10.81 14.98
N PHE A 602 -25.12 -9.55 15.42
CA PHE A 602 -24.52 -8.40 14.74
C PHE A 602 -23.10 -8.19 15.24
N ARG A 603 -22.15 -7.98 14.32
CA ARG A 603 -20.76 -7.68 14.62
C ARG A 603 -20.31 -6.44 13.87
N PHE A 604 -19.31 -5.75 14.38
CA PHE A 604 -18.77 -4.50 13.85
C PHE A 604 -17.28 -4.37 14.13
N SER A 605 -16.51 -3.78 13.22
CA SER A 605 -15.12 -3.40 13.47
C SER A 605 -14.78 -2.09 12.76
N GLY A 606 -13.87 -1.32 13.34
CA GLY A 606 -13.40 -0.02 12.83
C GLY A 606 -14.12 1.16 13.47
N HIS A 607 -13.85 2.37 12.96
CA HIS A 607 -14.42 3.63 13.44
C HIS A 607 -14.19 4.75 12.41
N GLY A 608 -15.09 5.73 12.38
CA GLY A 608 -14.98 6.93 11.55
C GLY A 608 -16.34 7.40 11.05
N ALA A 609 -16.42 8.63 10.53
CA ALA A 609 -17.60 9.10 9.82
C ALA A 609 -17.72 8.41 8.46
N PHE A 610 -18.93 8.01 8.08
CA PHE A 610 -19.26 7.47 6.76
C PHE A 610 -20.25 8.40 6.04
N SER A 611 -20.19 8.41 4.71
CA SER A 611 -21.12 9.13 3.84
C SER A 611 -22.04 8.18 3.07
N ASP A 612 -21.71 6.88 3.04
CA ASP A 612 -22.44 5.86 2.28
C ASP A 612 -22.24 4.45 2.88
N VAL A 613 -23.08 3.50 2.50
CA VAL A 613 -23.04 2.09 2.95
C VAL A 613 -23.23 1.17 1.75
N VAL A 614 -22.36 0.17 1.58
CA VAL A 614 -22.57 -0.93 0.62
C VAL A 614 -22.97 -2.17 1.40
N ILE A 615 -24.13 -2.77 1.06
CA ILE A 615 -24.65 -3.99 1.69
C ILE A 615 -24.54 -5.17 0.71
N GLU A 616 -23.95 -6.26 1.18
CA GLU A 616 -23.70 -7.50 0.44
C GLU A 616 -24.49 -8.65 1.09
N GLY A 617 -25.21 -9.45 0.30
CA GLY A 617 -26.02 -10.56 0.79
C GLY A 617 -27.48 -10.19 1.01
N ASP A 618 -28.16 -10.89 1.93
CA ASP A 618 -29.60 -10.76 2.16
C ASP A 618 -29.87 -9.98 3.45
N LEU A 619 -30.27 -8.71 3.31
CA LEU A 619 -30.61 -7.84 4.43
C LEU A 619 -31.90 -8.30 5.12
N GLU A 620 -32.93 -8.71 4.38
CA GLU A 620 -34.23 -9.08 4.96
C GLU A 620 -34.16 -10.38 5.78
N ALA A 621 -33.39 -11.38 5.32
CA ALA A 621 -33.10 -12.59 6.09
C ALA A 621 -32.08 -12.38 7.23
N LEU A 622 -31.45 -11.20 7.31
CA LEU A 622 -30.36 -10.85 8.22
C LEU A 622 -29.14 -11.77 8.03
N LYS A 623 -28.72 -11.94 6.78
CA LYS A 623 -27.54 -12.68 6.31
C LYS A 623 -26.69 -11.80 5.39
N PHE A 624 -26.19 -10.69 5.94
CA PHE A 624 -25.54 -9.62 5.19
C PHE A 624 -24.18 -9.21 5.76
N VAL A 625 -23.41 -8.52 4.93
CA VAL A 625 -22.23 -7.72 5.29
C VAL A 625 -22.52 -6.28 4.90
N ALA A 626 -22.06 -5.31 5.68
CA ALA A 626 -22.24 -3.90 5.37
C ALA A 626 -20.96 -3.13 5.60
N TYR A 627 -20.50 -2.45 4.55
CA TYR A 627 -19.22 -1.75 4.50
C TYR A 627 -19.50 -0.24 4.53
N PHE A 628 -19.07 0.43 5.60
CA PHE A 628 -19.33 1.85 5.85
C PHE A 628 -18.23 2.69 5.24
N ILE A 629 -18.57 3.51 4.25
CA ILE A 629 -17.62 4.16 3.34
C ILE A 629 -17.64 5.67 3.59
N ASN A 630 -16.46 6.26 3.81
CA ASN A 630 -16.32 7.71 3.98
C ASN A 630 -16.22 8.45 2.63
N SER A 631 -16.17 9.78 2.69
CA SER A 631 -16.06 10.67 1.52
C SER A 631 -14.76 10.54 0.71
N GLU A 632 -13.84 9.66 1.11
CA GLU A 632 -12.59 9.33 0.42
C GLU A 632 -12.59 7.93 -0.22
N ASP A 633 -13.76 7.29 -0.25
CA ASP A 633 -14.01 5.89 -0.61
C ASP A 633 -13.30 4.84 0.27
N LYS A 634 -12.76 5.23 1.44
CA LYS A 634 -12.22 4.29 2.45
C LYS A 634 -13.38 3.66 3.22
N VAL A 635 -13.37 2.33 3.34
CA VAL A 635 -14.19 1.61 4.33
C VAL A 635 -13.61 1.89 5.72
N VAL A 636 -14.32 2.70 6.51
CA VAL A 636 -13.92 3.08 7.88
C VAL A 636 -14.31 2.03 8.91
N SER A 637 -15.42 1.33 8.66
CA SER A 637 -15.92 0.23 9.48
C SER A 637 -16.70 -0.79 8.66
N VAL A 638 -16.82 -2.02 9.17
CA VAL A 638 -17.63 -3.10 8.58
C VAL A 638 -18.52 -3.71 9.64
N ALA A 639 -19.81 -3.88 9.33
CA ALA A 639 -20.74 -4.71 10.08
C ALA A 639 -21.02 -6.03 9.36
N SER A 640 -21.47 -7.06 10.09
CA SER A 640 -22.15 -8.21 9.49
C SER A 640 -23.18 -8.82 10.43
N CYS A 641 -24.13 -9.55 9.85
CA CYS A 641 -25.02 -10.46 10.56
C CYS A 641 -25.11 -11.78 9.80
N GLY A 642 -24.87 -12.90 10.49
CA GLY A 642 -24.91 -14.24 9.87
C GLY A 642 -23.81 -14.52 8.82
N ARG A 643 -22.80 -13.64 8.72
CA ARG A 643 -21.68 -13.73 7.76
C ARG A 643 -20.35 -13.58 8.51
N ASP A 644 -19.96 -14.65 9.21
CA ASP A 644 -18.67 -14.79 9.91
C ASP A 644 -17.62 -15.45 9.00
N PRO A 645 -16.31 -15.17 9.15
CA PRO A 645 -15.66 -14.34 10.17
C PRO A 645 -15.29 -12.93 9.66
N ILE A 646 -16.01 -12.37 8.70
CA ILE A 646 -15.59 -11.21 7.87
C ILE A 646 -15.22 -9.98 8.70
N VAL A 647 -15.99 -9.68 9.75
CA VAL A 647 -15.69 -8.54 10.62
C VAL A 647 -14.35 -8.73 11.35
N ALA A 648 -13.99 -9.97 11.73
CA ALA A 648 -12.68 -10.28 12.29
C ALA A 648 -11.57 -10.27 11.22
N GLN A 649 -11.88 -10.58 9.96
CA GLN A 649 -10.95 -10.44 8.84
C GLN A 649 -10.63 -8.96 8.58
N PHE A 650 -11.64 -8.09 8.58
CA PHE A 650 -11.48 -6.64 8.47
C PHE A 650 -10.77 -6.02 9.68
N ALA A 651 -11.06 -6.49 10.90
CA ALA A 651 -10.34 -6.06 12.11
C ALA A 651 -8.85 -6.40 12.02
N GLU A 652 -8.52 -7.62 11.58
CA GLU A 652 -7.14 -8.05 11.46
C GLU A 652 -6.42 -7.34 10.29
N LEU A 653 -7.12 -7.08 9.18
CA LEU A 653 -6.68 -6.21 8.08
C LEU A 653 -6.25 -4.83 8.61
N GLN A 654 -7.16 -4.13 9.30
CA GLN A 654 -6.88 -2.81 9.89
C GLN A 654 -5.71 -2.85 10.89
N SER A 655 -5.62 -3.90 11.70
CA SER A 655 -4.57 -4.04 12.73
C SER A 655 -3.16 -4.21 12.16
N GLN A 656 -3.05 -4.73 10.93
CA GLN A 656 -1.80 -4.86 10.17
C GLN A 656 -1.54 -3.64 9.26
N GLY A 657 -2.28 -2.54 9.46
CA GLY A 657 -2.15 -1.30 8.70
C GLY A 657 -2.82 -1.34 7.32
N GLY A 658 -3.59 -2.39 7.03
CA GLY A 658 -4.35 -2.50 5.78
C GLY A 658 -5.60 -1.63 5.77
N THR A 659 -5.99 -1.22 4.57
CA THR A 659 -7.23 -0.47 4.31
C THR A 659 -8.06 -1.19 3.27
N LEU A 660 -9.37 -1.03 3.36
CA LEU A 660 -10.33 -1.47 2.35
C LEU A 660 -11.01 -0.23 1.76
N THR A 661 -11.38 -0.27 0.48
CA THR A 661 -12.08 0.80 -0.22
C THR A 661 -13.38 0.30 -0.85
N ARG A 662 -14.24 1.21 -1.30
CA ARG A 662 -15.44 0.87 -2.08
C ARG A 662 -15.16 -0.09 -3.22
N LYS A 663 -14.06 0.13 -3.96
CA LYS A 663 -13.74 -0.62 -5.18
C LYS A 663 -13.45 -2.09 -4.92
N ASP A 664 -12.79 -2.39 -3.81
CA ASP A 664 -12.47 -3.76 -3.39
C ASP A 664 -13.74 -4.60 -3.13
N LEU A 665 -14.89 -3.95 -2.92
CA LEU A 665 -16.20 -4.58 -2.75
C LEU A 665 -16.90 -4.89 -4.08
N GLN A 666 -16.48 -4.28 -5.20
CA GLN A 666 -17.24 -4.27 -6.45
C GLN A 666 -16.97 -5.47 -7.38
N ASN A 667 -16.03 -6.35 -7.01
CA ASN A 667 -15.78 -7.63 -7.71
C ASN A 667 -16.71 -8.79 -7.25
N THR A 668 -17.78 -8.50 -6.50
CA THR A 668 -18.61 -9.51 -5.79
C THR A 668 -19.78 -10.10 -6.59
N SER A 669 -19.76 -9.99 -7.93
CA SER A 669 -20.89 -10.34 -8.80
C SER A 669 -21.00 -11.82 -9.23
N ASP A 670 -20.16 -12.72 -8.70
CA ASP A 670 -20.35 -14.18 -8.83
C ASP A 670 -21.15 -14.74 -7.62
N PRO A 671 -22.36 -15.27 -7.83
CA PRO A 671 -23.18 -15.86 -6.76
C PRO A 671 -22.60 -17.15 -6.15
N LYS A 672 -21.42 -17.61 -6.59
CA LYS A 672 -20.66 -18.72 -5.97
C LYS A 672 -19.43 -18.29 -5.16
N MET A 673 -19.07 -17.00 -5.14
CA MET A 673 -17.91 -16.57 -4.34
C MET A 673 -18.18 -16.61 -2.83
N GLU A 674 -17.18 -17.04 -2.07
CA GLU A 674 -17.14 -16.80 -0.62
C GLU A 674 -17.01 -15.29 -0.36
N PRO A 675 -17.63 -14.76 0.73
CA PRO A 675 -17.54 -13.34 1.06
C PRO A 675 -16.10 -12.87 1.28
N PHE A 676 -15.89 -11.56 1.08
CA PHE A 676 -14.62 -10.80 1.18
C PHE A 676 -13.53 -11.49 2.02
N LYS A 677 -12.74 -12.34 1.34
CA LYS A 677 -11.75 -13.21 1.97
C LYS A 677 -10.40 -12.49 2.02
N VAL A 678 -10.12 -11.82 3.14
CA VAL A 678 -8.82 -11.14 3.34
C VAL A 678 -7.68 -12.17 3.30
N ASP A 679 -6.90 -12.15 2.22
CA ASP A 679 -5.57 -12.73 2.24
C ASP A 679 -4.64 -11.82 3.07
N LEU A 680 -4.39 -12.20 4.32
CA LEU A 680 -3.47 -11.49 5.18
C LEU A 680 -2.00 -11.70 4.78
N GLY A 681 -1.69 -12.60 3.84
CA GLY A 681 -0.40 -12.66 3.16
C GLY A 681 -0.11 -11.38 2.36
N PHE A 682 -1.11 -10.84 1.67
CA PHE A 682 -1.00 -9.61 0.87
C PHE A 682 -0.70 -8.34 1.70
N LEU A 683 -1.06 -8.31 3.00
CA LEU A 683 -0.63 -7.23 3.90
C LEU A 683 0.79 -7.41 4.43
N ARG A 684 1.21 -8.65 4.70
CA ARG A 684 2.55 -8.92 5.25
C ARG A 684 3.66 -8.59 4.25
N ALA A 685 3.37 -8.63 2.95
CA ALA A 685 4.23 -8.11 1.88
C ALA A 685 4.52 -6.60 1.96
N MET A 686 3.86 -5.85 2.86
CA MET A 686 4.07 -4.40 3.05
C MET A 686 4.75 -4.03 4.38
N GLN A 687 5.19 -5.00 5.18
CA GLN A 687 5.96 -4.76 6.42
C GLN A 687 7.31 -5.52 6.41
N ASP A 688 8.13 -5.25 5.40
CA ASP A 688 9.40 -5.95 5.20
C ASP A 688 10.49 -5.55 6.20
N LYS A 689 10.64 -6.36 7.26
CA LYS A 689 11.92 -7.04 7.51
C LYS A 689 11.66 -8.54 7.73
N PRO A 690 12.58 -9.41 7.27
CA PRO A 690 12.17 -10.40 6.30
C PRO A 690 11.51 -11.65 6.90
N ILE A 691 10.48 -12.12 6.21
CA ILE A 691 10.04 -13.51 6.28
C ILE A 691 11.06 -14.37 5.53
N ILE A 692 11.48 -15.49 6.11
CA ILE A 692 12.28 -16.49 5.40
C ILE A 692 11.34 -17.24 4.44
N GLU A 693 11.23 -16.75 3.21
CA GLU A 693 10.40 -17.38 2.18
C GLU A 693 10.91 -18.79 1.83
N PRO A 694 10.01 -19.76 1.56
CA PRO A 694 10.42 -21.12 1.21
C PRO A 694 11.12 -21.14 -0.15
N TYR A 695 12.37 -21.59 -0.14
CA TYR A 695 13.18 -21.84 -1.31
C TYR A 695 13.09 -23.31 -1.76
N THR A 696 13.37 -23.57 -3.04
CA THR A 696 13.70 -24.91 -3.51
C THR A 696 14.90 -25.48 -2.75
N LYS A 697 15.07 -26.81 -2.79
CA LYS A 697 16.40 -27.39 -2.54
C LYS A 697 17.43 -26.76 -3.50
N PRO A 698 18.70 -26.60 -3.08
CA PRO A 698 19.76 -26.17 -4.00
C PRO A 698 19.88 -27.12 -5.19
N VAL A 699 19.90 -26.56 -6.40
CA VAL A 699 20.10 -27.29 -7.65
C VAL A 699 21.44 -26.88 -8.25
N ALA A 700 22.31 -27.85 -8.53
CA ALA A 700 23.52 -27.61 -9.30
C ALA A 700 23.17 -27.31 -10.76
N VAL A 701 23.58 -26.15 -11.28
CA VAL A 701 23.24 -25.73 -12.67
C VAL A 701 24.45 -25.66 -13.60
N CYS A 702 25.62 -25.27 -13.07
CA CYS A 702 26.88 -25.21 -13.82
C CYS A 702 28.08 -25.11 -12.87
N HIS A 703 29.30 -25.12 -13.40
CA HIS A 703 30.51 -24.78 -12.64
C HIS A 703 30.87 -23.30 -12.89
N ALA A 704 31.34 -22.59 -11.86
CA ALA A 704 31.75 -21.18 -11.87
C ALA A 704 32.89 -20.80 -12.86
N ARG A 705 33.41 -21.78 -13.62
CA ARG A 705 34.35 -21.62 -14.74
C ARG A 705 33.68 -21.67 -16.13
N ASP A 706 32.46 -22.20 -16.20
CA ASP A 706 31.68 -22.37 -17.42
C ASP A 706 31.00 -21.06 -17.86
N VAL A 707 31.00 -20.07 -16.95
CA VAL A 707 30.65 -18.66 -17.18
C VAL A 707 31.88 -17.81 -16.86
N ARG A 708 32.37 -17.07 -17.86
CA ARG A 708 33.53 -16.16 -17.73
C ARG A 708 33.12 -14.84 -17.07
N GLU A 709 34.11 -14.04 -16.71
CA GLU A 709 33.88 -12.73 -16.11
C GLU A 709 33.18 -11.79 -17.12
N HIS A 710 32.05 -11.20 -16.70
CA HIS A 710 31.10 -10.47 -17.55
C HIS A 710 30.49 -11.29 -18.71
N GLU A 711 30.40 -12.62 -18.56
CA GLU A 711 29.57 -13.49 -19.41
C GLU A 711 28.23 -13.77 -18.72
N MET A 712 27.19 -14.05 -19.51
CA MET A 712 25.94 -14.63 -19.02
C MET A 712 25.51 -15.79 -19.91
N ARG A 713 24.94 -16.85 -19.32
CA ARG A 713 24.52 -18.07 -20.02
C ARG A 713 23.23 -18.63 -19.45
N GLU A 714 22.43 -19.18 -20.34
CA GLU A 714 21.25 -19.96 -20.01
C GLU A 714 21.67 -21.40 -19.61
N PHE A 715 21.13 -21.91 -18.51
CA PHE A 715 21.28 -23.30 -18.08
C PHE A 715 19.92 -23.91 -17.72
N GLU A 716 19.82 -25.24 -17.80
CA GLU A 716 18.65 -25.97 -17.31
C GLU A 716 18.51 -25.83 -15.79
N PHE A 717 17.27 -25.79 -15.32
CA PHE A 717 16.92 -25.63 -13.91
C PHE A 717 15.68 -26.48 -13.58
N THR A 718 15.14 -26.32 -12.36
CA THR A 718 14.06 -27.18 -11.87
C THR A 718 12.77 -27.02 -12.69
N HIS A 719 11.95 -28.08 -12.74
CA HIS A 719 10.64 -28.13 -13.43
C HIS A 719 10.69 -27.77 -14.94
N GLY A 720 11.82 -28.02 -15.61
CA GLY A 720 11.99 -27.70 -17.04
C GLY A 720 12.03 -26.19 -17.32
N ARG A 721 12.17 -25.37 -16.28
CA ARG A 721 12.51 -23.94 -16.41
C ARG A 721 14.00 -23.81 -16.65
N LYS A 722 14.40 -22.66 -17.20
CA LYS A 722 15.81 -22.30 -17.41
C LYS A 722 16.19 -21.09 -16.58
N VAL A 723 17.45 -21.06 -16.15
CA VAL A 723 18.05 -19.97 -15.38
C VAL A 723 19.08 -19.23 -16.22
N LEU A 724 19.09 -17.89 -16.13
CA LEU A 724 20.18 -17.06 -16.63
C LEU A 724 21.21 -16.88 -15.52
N ILE A 725 22.38 -17.47 -15.69
CA ILE A 725 23.53 -17.27 -14.81
C ILE A 725 24.41 -16.18 -15.41
N ALA A 726 24.54 -15.06 -14.70
CA ALA A 726 25.39 -13.93 -15.08
C ALA A 726 26.54 -13.80 -14.07
N LYS A 727 27.76 -13.53 -14.56
CA LYS A 727 28.93 -13.34 -13.71
C LYS A 727 29.49 -11.94 -13.87
N TYR A 728 29.65 -11.20 -12.77
CA TYR A 728 30.02 -9.78 -12.81
C TYR A 728 30.77 -9.37 -11.53
N LEU A 729 31.92 -8.69 -11.69
CA LEU A 729 32.85 -8.35 -10.61
C LEU A 729 33.21 -9.57 -9.72
N GLY A 730 33.36 -10.74 -10.34
CA GLY A 730 33.66 -12.02 -9.69
C GLY A 730 32.47 -12.69 -8.99
N GLN A 731 31.33 -12.00 -8.84
CA GLN A 731 30.10 -12.55 -8.26
C GLN A 731 29.29 -13.30 -9.32
N ILE A 732 28.47 -14.26 -8.88
CA ILE A 732 27.58 -15.04 -9.75
C ILE A 732 26.13 -14.79 -9.31
N HIS A 733 25.31 -14.39 -10.28
CA HIS A 733 23.90 -14.05 -10.11
C HIS A 733 23.03 -15.01 -10.93
N ALA A 734 21.81 -15.28 -10.47
CA ALA A 734 20.87 -16.19 -11.12
C ALA A 734 19.50 -15.53 -11.26
N LEU A 735 18.98 -15.44 -12.49
CA LEU A 735 17.74 -14.73 -12.82
C LEU A 735 16.83 -15.54 -13.74
N GLY A 736 15.56 -15.14 -13.84
CA GLY A 736 14.69 -15.55 -14.93
C GLY A 736 15.25 -15.11 -16.29
N ASN A 737 15.28 -16.01 -17.28
CA ASN A 737 15.88 -15.74 -18.59
C ASN A 737 14.92 -15.07 -19.61
N THR A 738 13.67 -14.80 -19.23
CA THR A 738 12.63 -14.31 -20.14
C THR A 738 12.30 -12.86 -19.83
N CYS A 739 12.48 -11.96 -20.79
CA CYS A 739 12.22 -10.53 -20.62
C CYS A 739 10.73 -10.23 -20.39
N THR A 740 10.41 -9.60 -19.27
CA THR A 740 9.03 -9.30 -18.84
C THR A 740 8.22 -8.39 -19.77
N HIS A 741 8.85 -7.68 -20.71
CA HIS A 741 8.16 -6.82 -21.67
C HIS A 741 7.33 -7.62 -22.69
N ASN A 742 8.01 -8.53 -23.39
CA ASN A 742 7.48 -9.27 -24.56
C ASN A 742 8.38 -10.49 -24.83
N ASP A 743 8.65 -11.22 -23.74
CA ASP A 743 9.20 -12.58 -23.63
C ASP A 743 10.50 -12.88 -24.40
N ALA A 744 11.35 -11.86 -24.58
CA ALA A 744 12.64 -11.97 -25.26
C ALA A 744 13.68 -12.80 -24.48
N PRO A 745 14.50 -13.63 -25.14
CA PRO A 745 15.57 -14.42 -24.53
C PRO A 745 16.71 -13.52 -24.02
N LEU A 746 16.90 -13.43 -22.71
CA LEU A 746 17.85 -12.50 -22.09
C LEU A 746 19.32 -12.94 -22.21
N GLN A 747 19.62 -14.23 -22.34
CA GLN A 747 20.97 -14.73 -22.64
C GLN A 747 21.50 -14.23 -24.00
N ALA A 748 20.62 -13.83 -24.91
CA ALA A 748 20.98 -13.18 -26.18
C ALA A 748 21.13 -11.65 -26.07
N GLY A 749 20.93 -11.08 -24.88
CA GLY A 749 21.03 -9.65 -24.58
C GLY A 749 22.45 -9.12 -24.38
N VAL A 750 22.57 -8.07 -23.56
CA VAL A 750 23.86 -7.45 -23.22
C VAL A 750 23.99 -7.31 -21.71
N LEU A 751 25.07 -7.84 -21.14
CA LEU A 751 25.45 -7.63 -19.74
C LEU A 751 26.44 -6.45 -19.65
N GLY A 752 26.11 -5.45 -18.85
CA GLY A 752 26.94 -4.26 -18.60
C GLY A 752 26.53 -3.56 -17.31
N ASP A 753 27.44 -2.87 -16.64
CA ASP A 753 27.16 -1.99 -15.49
C ASP A 753 26.25 -2.59 -14.37
N GLY A 754 26.31 -3.90 -14.13
CA GLY A 754 25.49 -4.59 -13.13
C GLY A 754 24.05 -4.89 -13.58
N ARG A 755 23.74 -4.79 -14.87
CA ARG A 755 22.40 -4.98 -15.45
C ARG A 755 22.42 -5.72 -16.79
N ILE A 756 21.28 -6.30 -17.16
CA ILE A 756 21.07 -7.02 -18.41
C ILE A 756 20.09 -6.23 -19.28
N ARG A 757 20.51 -5.87 -20.51
CA ARG A 757 19.66 -5.25 -21.52
C ARG A 757 19.05 -6.29 -22.47
N CYS A 758 17.72 -6.25 -22.58
CA CYS A 758 16.89 -7.05 -23.47
C CYS A 758 17.24 -6.83 -24.95
N PRO A 759 17.60 -7.88 -25.72
CA PRO A 759 18.10 -7.73 -27.09
C PRO A 759 17.07 -7.13 -28.05
N TRP A 760 15.78 -7.39 -27.82
CA TRP A 760 14.72 -7.05 -28.76
C TRP A 760 14.06 -5.68 -28.53
N HIS A 761 14.12 -5.17 -27.30
CA HIS A 761 13.29 -4.03 -26.87
C HIS A 761 14.03 -3.00 -25.98
N GLY A 762 15.28 -3.26 -25.58
CA GLY A 762 16.10 -2.28 -24.85
C GLY A 762 15.87 -2.20 -23.33
N ALA A 763 14.87 -2.89 -22.80
CA ALA A 763 14.56 -2.96 -21.36
C ALA A 763 15.75 -3.45 -20.53
N CYS A 764 16.01 -2.85 -19.36
CA CYS A 764 17.12 -3.25 -18.48
C CYS A 764 16.65 -3.78 -17.13
N PHE A 765 17.34 -4.81 -16.66
CA PHE A 765 17.10 -5.45 -15.36
C PHE A 765 18.40 -5.55 -14.55
N ASN A 766 18.35 -5.14 -13.29
CA ASN A 766 19.47 -5.27 -12.35
C ASN A 766 19.82 -6.75 -12.09
N ILE A 767 21.09 -7.15 -12.13
CA ILE A 767 21.46 -8.56 -11.95
C ILE A 767 21.39 -9.05 -10.51
N ALA A 768 21.48 -8.15 -9.52
CA ALA A 768 21.50 -8.50 -8.10
C ALA A 768 20.09 -8.62 -7.49
N THR A 769 19.09 -7.95 -8.08
CA THR A 769 17.70 -7.97 -7.58
C THR A 769 16.69 -8.49 -8.62
N GLY A 770 17.04 -8.50 -9.91
CA GLY A 770 16.11 -8.71 -11.02
C GLY A 770 15.19 -7.51 -11.32
N ASP A 771 15.30 -6.42 -10.57
CA ASP A 771 14.44 -5.24 -10.75
C ASP A 771 14.58 -4.61 -12.14
N ILE A 772 13.46 -4.21 -12.75
CA ILE A 772 13.52 -3.33 -13.92
C ILE A 772 14.07 -1.95 -13.54
N GLU A 773 14.98 -1.45 -14.37
CA GLU A 773 15.73 -0.18 -14.21
C GLU A 773 15.56 0.79 -15.40
N GLU A 774 15.35 0.26 -16.61
CA GLU A 774 15.14 1.06 -17.83
C GLU A 774 14.00 0.40 -18.61
N CYS A 775 12.95 1.17 -18.94
CA CYS A 775 11.78 0.69 -19.68
C CYS A 775 12.15 0.34 -21.14
N PRO A 776 11.38 -0.50 -21.89
CA PRO A 776 9.96 -0.75 -21.74
C PRO A 776 9.60 -2.00 -20.93
N GLY A 777 8.40 -1.99 -20.38
CA GLY A 777 7.93 -3.01 -19.43
C GLY A 777 7.64 -2.41 -18.06
N LEU A 778 6.97 -3.20 -17.21
CA LEU A 778 6.50 -2.78 -15.88
C LEU A 778 6.93 -3.78 -14.79
N ASP A 779 7.05 -5.06 -15.12
CA ASP A 779 7.41 -6.11 -14.17
C ASP A 779 8.91 -6.39 -14.15
N SER A 780 9.40 -6.85 -13.01
CA SER A 780 10.79 -7.24 -12.76
C SER A 780 11.00 -8.74 -12.98
N LEU A 781 12.25 -9.18 -13.07
CA LEU A 781 12.58 -10.60 -13.18
C LEU A 781 12.50 -11.29 -11.81
N PRO A 782 12.11 -12.59 -11.78
CA PRO A 782 12.50 -13.51 -10.72
C PRO A 782 14.01 -13.50 -10.52
N CYS A 783 14.47 -13.48 -9.26
CA CYS A 783 15.88 -13.48 -8.89
C CYS A 783 16.12 -14.58 -7.86
N TYR A 784 17.03 -15.49 -8.18
CA TYR A 784 17.25 -16.71 -7.42
C TYR A 784 18.50 -16.58 -6.55
N LYS A 785 18.46 -17.19 -5.35
CA LYS A 785 19.61 -17.24 -4.45
C LYS A 785 20.69 -18.14 -5.05
N VAL A 786 21.95 -17.69 -4.99
CA VAL A 786 23.12 -18.41 -5.47
C VAL A 786 24.06 -18.74 -4.32
N GLU A 787 24.55 -19.97 -4.29
CA GLU A 787 25.69 -20.40 -3.48
C GLU A 787 26.73 -21.08 -4.38
N VAL A 788 28.02 -20.99 -4.04
CA VAL A 788 29.11 -21.62 -4.81
C VAL A 788 29.91 -22.53 -3.89
N GLU A 789 29.88 -23.83 -4.17
CA GLU A 789 30.46 -24.85 -3.28
C GLU A 789 32.00 -24.92 -3.37
N ARG A 790 32.63 -25.60 -2.40
CA ARG A 790 34.07 -25.92 -2.45
C ARG A 790 34.33 -26.89 -3.61
N GLY A 791 34.93 -26.37 -4.68
CA GLY A 791 35.05 -27.04 -5.98
C GLY A 791 34.51 -26.17 -7.13
N GLY A 792 33.70 -25.15 -6.81
CA GLY A 792 33.20 -24.16 -7.75
C GLY A 792 31.89 -24.53 -8.43
N LEU A 793 31.12 -25.47 -7.89
CA LEU A 793 29.77 -25.80 -8.39
C LEU A 793 28.80 -24.68 -8.02
N VAL A 794 27.99 -24.20 -8.97
CA VAL A 794 27.01 -23.14 -8.78
C VAL A 794 25.66 -23.76 -8.43
N MET A 795 25.21 -23.48 -7.21
CA MET A 795 23.97 -23.98 -6.64
C MET A 795 22.93 -22.86 -6.64
N VAL A 796 21.78 -23.11 -7.26
CA VAL A 796 20.69 -22.15 -7.38
C VAL A 796 19.49 -22.59 -6.55
N GLN A 797 18.90 -21.65 -5.83
CA GLN A 797 17.64 -21.81 -5.11
C GLN A 797 16.63 -20.74 -5.56
N ALA A 798 15.49 -21.16 -6.10
CA ALA A 798 14.38 -20.26 -6.39
C ALA A 798 13.42 -20.19 -5.21
N LYS A 799 12.77 -19.04 -5.01
CA LYS A 799 11.58 -18.96 -4.15
C LYS A 799 10.45 -19.75 -4.83
N LEU A 800 9.57 -20.42 -4.08
CA LEU A 800 8.54 -21.23 -4.73
C LEU A 800 7.60 -20.41 -5.64
N LYS A 801 7.20 -19.19 -5.24
CA LYS A 801 6.43 -18.25 -6.09
C LYS A 801 7.16 -17.82 -7.38
N ASP A 802 8.49 -17.79 -7.35
CA ASP A 802 9.33 -17.47 -8.51
C ASP A 802 9.38 -18.64 -9.53
N LEU A 803 8.86 -19.82 -9.16
CA LEU A 803 8.60 -20.94 -10.07
C LEU A 803 7.18 -20.93 -10.67
N GLU A 804 6.34 -19.95 -10.36
CA GLU A 804 4.99 -19.83 -10.92
C GLU A 804 4.99 -18.87 -12.10
N SER A 805 5.56 -17.68 -11.95
CA SER A 805 5.61 -16.64 -13.00
C SER A 805 7.02 -16.48 -13.63
N THR A 806 7.10 -15.86 -14.81
CA THR A 806 8.35 -15.27 -15.35
C THR A 806 8.49 -13.78 -15.03
N ARG A 807 7.47 -13.19 -14.38
CA ARG A 807 7.30 -11.76 -14.10
C ARG A 807 7.02 -11.57 -12.61
N ARG A 808 7.78 -10.69 -11.96
CA ARG A 808 7.69 -10.35 -10.54
C ARG A 808 7.29 -8.89 -10.40
N LEU A 809 6.16 -8.62 -9.73
CA LEU A 809 5.82 -7.26 -9.34
C LEU A 809 6.80 -6.76 -8.26
N LYS A 810 7.09 -5.45 -8.24
CA LYS A 810 7.84 -4.84 -7.13
C LYS A 810 6.90 -4.58 -5.94
N ASN A 811 7.43 -4.59 -4.72
CA ASN A 811 6.67 -4.20 -3.54
C ASN A 811 6.40 -2.69 -3.63
N MET A 812 5.13 -2.31 -3.63
CA MET A 812 4.66 -0.92 -3.74
C MET A 812 3.92 -0.52 -2.46
N ALA A 813 4.01 0.74 -2.06
CA ALA A 813 3.15 1.31 -1.03
C ALA A 813 1.68 1.33 -1.49
N LYS A 814 0.74 1.27 -0.54
CA LYS A 814 -0.67 1.63 -0.76
C LYS A 814 -0.91 3.09 -0.41
N ARG A 815 -2.07 3.63 -0.81
CA ARG A 815 -2.55 4.92 -0.31
C ARG A 815 -2.75 4.81 1.21
N ASP A 816 -2.25 5.78 1.95
CA ASP A 816 -2.64 6.03 3.33
C ASP A 816 -3.63 7.21 3.31
N PRO A 817 -4.91 7.01 3.66
CA PRO A 817 -5.88 8.10 3.78
C PRO A 817 -5.56 9.14 4.86
N LYS A 818 -4.45 8.99 5.63
CA LYS A 818 -3.88 10.08 6.46
C LYS A 818 -3.16 11.14 5.63
N ASN A 819 -2.70 10.80 4.43
CA ASN A 819 -1.82 11.63 3.64
C ASN A 819 -2.65 12.49 2.65
N PRO A 820 -2.82 13.80 2.91
CA PRO A 820 -3.66 14.66 2.07
C PRO A 820 -3.03 14.96 0.71
N ILE A 821 -1.72 14.70 0.55
CA ILE A 821 -0.95 15.10 -0.62
C ILE A 821 -1.53 14.41 -1.87
N THR A 822 -1.94 15.21 -2.84
CA THR A 822 -2.63 14.77 -4.05
C THR A 822 -1.77 15.08 -5.28
N TYR A 823 -1.32 14.03 -5.98
CA TYR A 823 -0.57 14.15 -7.24
C TYR A 823 -1.47 13.82 -8.43
N VAL A 824 -1.61 14.76 -9.37
CA VAL A 824 -2.49 14.63 -10.53
C VAL A 824 -1.69 14.38 -11.80
N LEU A 825 -1.96 13.26 -12.48
CA LEU A 825 -1.29 12.81 -13.68
C LEU A 825 -2.23 12.99 -14.89
N VAL A 826 -2.04 14.05 -15.66
CA VAL A 826 -2.96 14.46 -16.74
C VAL A 826 -2.66 13.68 -18.01
N GLY A 827 -3.43 12.62 -18.27
CA GLY A 827 -3.40 11.79 -19.49
C GLY A 827 -3.28 10.29 -19.20
N GLY A 828 -4.29 9.50 -19.60
CA GLY A 828 -4.26 8.03 -19.50
C GLY A 828 -3.37 7.37 -20.58
N GLY A 829 -2.06 7.39 -20.37
CA GLY A 829 -1.07 6.81 -21.29
C GLY A 829 0.13 6.19 -20.58
N PRO A 830 1.07 5.56 -21.32
CA PRO A 830 2.22 4.85 -20.75
C PRO A 830 3.06 5.67 -19.77
N SER A 831 3.12 6.99 -19.95
CA SER A 831 3.91 7.86 -19.08
C SER A 831 3.27 8.03 -17.69
N SER A 832 1.97 8.29 -17.63
CA SER A 832 1.24 8.35 -16.36
C SER A 832 1.14 6.99 -15.68
N GLN A 833 1.07 5.90 -16.46
CA GLN A 833 1.11 4.54 -15.93
C GLN A 833 2.39 4.30 -15.12
N VAL A 834 3.55 4.51 -15.75
CA VAL A 834 4.83 4.30 -15.07
C VAL A 834 5.06 5.33 -13.98
N CYS A 835 4.57 6.57 -14.13
CA CYS A 835 4.64 7.58 -13.05
C CYS A 835 3.84 7.14 -11.81
N ALA A 836 2.61 6.65 -11.98
CA ALA A 836 1.78 6.17 -10.88
C ALA A 836 2.39 4.94 -10.18
N GLU A 837 2.84 3.94 -10.94
CA GLU A 837 3.54 2.78 -10.39
C GLU A 837 4.85 3.21 -9.71
N THR A 838 5.62 4.13 -10.28
CA THR A 838 6.90 4.59 -9.70
C THR A 838 6.69 5.37 -8.40
N LEU A 839 5.69 6.24 -8.33
CA LEU A 839 5.32 6.94 -7.09
C LEU A 839 5.02 5.93 -5.97
N ARG A 840 4.22 4.90 -6.25
CA ARG A 840 3.91 3.83 -5.29
C ARG A 840 5.13 2.98 -4.94
N ASN A 841 6.04 2.72 -5.88
CA ASN A 841 7.32 2.01 -5.63
C ASN A 841 8.28 2.80 -4.73
N GLU A 842 8.39 4.11 -4.89
CA GLU A 842 9.27 4.96 -4.08
C GLU A 842 8.74 5.19 -2.65
N GLY A 843 7.49 4.80 -2.37
CA GLY A 843 6.86 4.89 -1.05
C GLY A 843 5.73 5.91 -0.92
N PHE A 844 5.25 6.51 -2.02
CA PHE A 844 4.25 7.59 -1.94
C PHE A 844 2.90 7.02 -1.49
N THR A 845 2.43 7.48 -0.33
CA THR A 845 1.13 7.08 0.25
C THR A 845 0.00 8.06 -0.04
N GLY A 846 0.26 9.20 -0.67
CA GLY A 846 -0.78 10.19 -0.99
C GLY A 846 -1.75 9.74 -2.11
N ARG A 847 -2.72 10.58 -2.44
CA ARG A 847 -3.66 10.34 -3.54
C ARG A 847 -2.95 10.50 -4.89
N ILE A 848 -3.14 9.55 -5.80
CA ILE A 848 -2.68 9.65 -7.20
C ILE A 848 -3.91 9.62 -8.09
N VAL A 849 -4.08 10.62 -8.95
CA VAL A 849 -5.22 10.74 -9.87
C VAL A 849 -4.75 10.80 -11.32
N ILE A 850 -4.96 9.74 -12.10
CA ILE A 850 -4.79 9.73 -13.56
C ILE A 850 -6.05 10.29 -14.20
N VAL A 851 -5.97 11.47 -14.81
CA VAL A 851 -7.07 12.07 -15.58
C VAL A 851 -7.03 11.52 -17.01
N CYS A 852 -8.05 10.77 -17.42
CA CYS A 852 -8.13 10.12 -18.73
C CYS A 852 -9.38 10.57 -19.51
N LYS A 853 -9.17 11.28 -20.63
CA LYS A 853 -10.24 11.66 -21.57
C LYS A 853 -11.00 10.44 -22.11
N GLU A 854 -10.31 9.33 -22.33
CA GLU A 854 -10.87 8.13 -22.93
C GLU A 854 -11.68 7.32 -21.91
N SER A 855 -12.62 6.52 -22.39
CA SER A 855 -13.43 5.56 -21.62
C SER A 855 -12.62 4.39 -21.05
N TYR A 856 -11.34 4.32 -21.41
CA TYR A 856 -10.44 3.19 -21.23
C TYR A 856 -9.38 3.44 -20.14
N LEU A 857 -9.04 2.38 -19.41
CA LEU A 857 -7.86 2.32 -18.54
C LEU A 857 -6.56 2.40 -19.37
N PRO A 858 -5.43 2.89 -18.81
CA PRO A 858 -4.16 2.97 -19.51
C PRO A 858 -3.75 1.68 -20.24
N TYR A 859 -3.49 1.81 -21.55
CA TYR A 859 -3.24 0.70 -22.46
C TYR A 859 -2.12 0.99 -23.48
N ASP A 860 -1.61 -0.07 -24.08
CA ASP A 860 -0.58 -0.04 -25.12
C ASP A 860 -1.14 0.36 -26.49
N ARG A 861 -1.04 1.66 -26.76
CA ARG A 861 -1.39 2.29 -28.04
C ARG A 861 -0.44 1.93 -29.19
N SER A 862 0.69 1.24 -28.96
CA SER A 862 1.58 0.82 -30.06
C SER A 862 1.04 -0.37 -30.84
N LYS A 863 0.27 -1.24 -30.19
CA LYS A 863 -0.34 -2.43 -30.82
C LYS A 863 -1.46 -2.08 -31.81
N ILE A 864 -2.18 -0.98 -31.61
CA ILE A 864 -3.38 -0.64 -32.41
C ILE A 864 -3.05 -0.25 -33.86
N SER A 865 -1.80 0.10 -34.19
CA SER A 865 -1.36 0.28 -35.58
C SER A 865 -0.90 -1.00 -36.26
N THR A 866 -0.53 -2.04 -35.49
CA THR A 866 0.14 -3.23 -36.02
C THR A 866 -0.80 -4.41 -36.26
N SER A 867 -1.99 -4.45 -35.64
CA SER A 867 -2.99 -5.50 -35.85
C SER A 867 -4.43 -4.97 -35.91
N PHE A 868 -5.25 -5.65 -36.70
CA PHE A 868 -6.72 -5.53 -36.67
C PHE A 868 -7.41 -6.74 -36.02
N ASP A 869 -6.66 -7.76 -35.63
CA ASP A 869 -7.12 -8.78 -34.70
C ASP A 869 -6.50 -8.50 -33.32
N LEU A 870 -7.30 -7.84 -32.48
CA LEU A 870 -6.97 -7.41 -31.12
C LEU A 870 -8.27 -7.48 -30.29
N LYS A 871 -8.16 -7.90 -29.04
CA LYS A 871 -9.13 -7.58 -27.99
C LYS A 871 -8.60 -6.38 -27.20
N PHE A 872 -9.47 -5.64 -26.52
CA PHE A 872 -9.00 -4.51 -25.73
C PHE A 872 -8.14 -4.96 -24.54
N ASP A 873 -8.52 -6.07 -23.91
CA ASP A 873 -7.88 -6.63 -22.73
C ASP A 873 -6.39 -6.95 -22.97
N ASP A 874 -6.05 -7.42 -24.18
CA ASP A 874 -4.67 -7.71 -24.64
C ASP A 874 -3.79 -6.44 -24.74
N LEU A 875 -4.40 -5.25 -24.67
CA LEU A 875 -3.73 -3.95 -24.74
C LEU A 875 -3.50 -3.33 -23.36
N GLN A 876 -4.32 -3.67 -22.37
CA GLN A 876 -4.33 -2.97 -21.09
C GLN A 876 -3.03 -3.22 -20.31
N TYR A 877 -2.39 -2.17 -19.79
CA TYR A 877 -1.10 -2.34 -19.09
C TYR A 877 -1.24 -3.14 -17.80
N ARG A 878 -2.37 -2.97 -17.12
CA ARG A 878 -2.72 -3.52 -15.82
C ARG A 878 -4.24 -3.73 -15.77
N PRO A 879 -4.78 -4.80 -15.16
CA PRO A 879 -6.23 -4.99 -14.99
C PRO A 879 -6.83 -3.92 -14.06
N GLN A 880 -8.15 -3.75 -14.04
CA GLN A 880 -8.85 -2.80 -13.13
C GLN A 880 -8.41 -3.03 -11.67
N GLN A 881 -8.45 -4.29 -11.21
CA GLN A 881 -7.97 -4.78 -9.92
C GLN A 881 -6.64 -4.17 -9.47
N PHE A 882 -5.65 -4.05 -10.37
CA PHE A 882 -4.32 -3.52 -10.01
C PHE A 882 -4.36 -2.07 -9.55
N TYR A 883 -5.15 -1.21 -10.24
CA TYR A 883 -5.29 0.19 -9.86
C TYR A 883 -5.97 0.33 -8.50
N ASP A 884 -6.81 -0.63 -8.14
CA ASP A 884 -7.61 -0.61 -6.93
C ASP A 884 -6.79 -1.12 -5.75
N GLU A 885 -6.12 -2.26 -5.90
CA GLU A 885 -5.10 -2.79 -4.99
C GLU A 885 -4.05 -1.75 -4.59
N HIS A 886 -3.60 -0.93 -5.55
CA HIS A 886 -2.57 0.11 -5.35
C HIS A 886 -3.15 1.51 -5.15
N ASN A 887 -4.49 1.65 -5.08
CA ASN A 887 -5.19 2.91 -4.84
C ASN A 887 -4.73 4.04 -5.78
N ILE A 888 -4.65 3.75 -7.07
CA ILE A 888 -4.44 4.71 -8.16
C ILE A 888 -5.82 5.03 -8.74
N GLU A 889 -6.24 6.27 -8.60
CA GLU A 889 -7.52 6.73 -9.15
C GLU A 889 -7.36 6.97 -10.65
N VAL A 890 -8.24 6.40 -11.48
CA VAL A 890 -8.24 6.62 -12.93
C VAL A 890 -9.60 7.18 -13.32
N LEU A 891 -9.65 8.50 -13.52
CA LEU A 891 -10.84 9.21 -13.96
C LEU A 891 -10.98 9.06 -15.47
N THR A 892 -11.63 8.00 -15.93
CA THR A 892 -12.00 7.82 -17.35
C THR A 892 -13.10 8.80 -17.77
N ASN A 893 -13.26 8.99 -19.09
CA ASN A 893 -14.16 9.98 -19.70
C ASN A 893 -13.95 11.44 -19.22
N SER A 894 -12.87 11.72 -18.48
CA SER A 894 -12.65 12.97 -17.77
C SER A 894 -11.53 13.76 -18.45
N LYS A 895 -11.89 14.91 -19.03
CA LYS A 895 -10.99 15.72 -19.85
C LYS A 895 -10.68 17.04 -19.15
N ALA A 896 -9.40 17.32 -18.88
CA ALA A 896 -8.98 18.66 -18.50
C ALA A 896 -9.32 19.69 -19.60
N ILE A 897 -9.98 20.78 -19.22
CA ILE A 897 -10.36 21.89 -20.12
C ILE A 897 -9.61 23.19 -19.80
N GLU A 898 -9.22 23.39 -18.54
CA GLU A 898 -8.50 24.56 -18.04
C GLU A 898 -7.58 24.14 -16.88
N ALA A 899 -6.53 24.91 -16.63
CA ALA A 899 -5.61 24.76 -15.51
C ALA A 899 -5.19 26.13 -14.97
N ASN A 900 -4.80 26.18 -13.71
CA ASN A 900 -4.07 27.29 -13.10
C ASN A 900 -2.89 26.73 -12.31
N VAL A 901 -1.66 27.15 -12.62
CA VAL A 901 -0.45 26.66 -11.93
C VAL A 901 -0.11 27.45 -10.66
N GLU A 902 -0.65 28.67 -10.51
CA GLU A 902 -0.46 29.50 -9.31
C GLU A 902 -1.44 29.06 -8.19
N GLU A 903 -2.69 28.79 -8.54
CA GLU A 903 -3.70 28.21 -7.62
C GLU A 903 -3.58 26.68 -7.44
N LYS A 904 -2.64 26.04 -8.16
CA LYS A 904 -2.51 24.57 -8.27
C LYS A 904 -3.84 23.84 -8.51
N LEU A 905 -4.58 24.31 -9.52
CA LEU A 905 -5.93 23.86 -9.86
C LEU A 905 -5.99 23.31 -11.30
N LEU A 906 -6.81 22.28 -11.51
CA LEU A 906 -7.16 21.71 -12.80
C LEU A 906 -8.69 21.57 -12.91
N ILE A 907 -9.28 22.04 -14.01
CA ILE A 907 -10.74 22.03 -14.23
C ILE A 907 -11.10 21.03 -15.32
N MET A 908 -12.09 20.18 -15.04
CA MET A 908 -12.57 19.10 -15.91
C MET A 908 -13.73 19.56 -16.81
N SER A 909 -14.01 18.78 -17.86
CA SER A 909 -15.12 18.98 -18.80
C SER A 909 -16.53 18.80 -18.22
N ASP A 910 -16.64 18.39 -16.96
CA ASP A 910 -17.86 18.30 -16.15
C ASP A 910 -17.82 19.29 -14.96
N ASP A 911 -17.10 20.40 -15.14
CA ASP A 911 -16.86 21.51 -14.20
C ASP A 911 -16.20 21.13 -12.85
N LYS A 912 -15.83 19.85 -12.66
CA LYS A 912 -15.12 19.39 -11.47
C LYS A 912 -13.75 20.06 -11.35
N ARG A 913 -13.43 20.48 -10.13
CA ARG A 913 -12.17 21.13 -9.75
C ARG A 913 -11.29 20.16 -8.99
N LEU A 914 -10.08 19.91 -9.50
CA LEU A 914 -9.05 19.08 -8.88
C LEU A 914 -7.87 19.95 -8.49
N PHE A 915 -7.68 20.16 -7.18
CA PHE A 915 -6.47 20.75 -6.63
C PHE A 915 -5.35 19.69 -6.53
N TYR A 916 -4.10 20.13 -6.60
CA TYR A 916 -2.94 19.25 -6.52
C TYR A 916 -1.79 19.85 -5.72
N ASP A 917 -0.98 18.98 -5.11
CA ASP A 917 0.33 19.37 -4.58
C ASP A 917 1.38 19.38 -5.69
N LYS A 918 1.32 18.38 -6.59
CA LYS A 918 2.14 18.28 -7.81
C LYS A 918 1.31 17.79 -9.00
N MET A 919 1.62 18.29 -10.19
CA MET A 919 0.96 17.90 -11.44
C MET A 919 1.97 17.33 -12.43
N TYR A 920 1.61 16.22 -13.09
CA TYR A 920 2.36 15.64 -14.21
C TYR A 920 1.57 15.76 -15.51
N ILE A 921 2.09 16.53 -16.47
CA ILE A 921 1.44 16.75 -17.77
C ILE A 921 1.95 15.68 -18.75
N ALA A 922 1.09 14.71 -19.04
CA ALA A 922 1.38 13.57 -19.92
C ALA A 922 0.28 13.36 -20.99
N THR A 923 -0.42 14.43 -21.37
CA THR A 923 -1.55 14.43 -22.32
C THR A 923 -1.15 14.05 -23.74
N GLY A 924 0.16 14.04 -24.03
CA GLY A 924 0.73 13.58 -25.28
C GLY A 924 0.22 14.39 -26.48
N SER A 925 -0.33 13.68 -27.46
CA SER A 925 -0.75 14.24 -28.74
C SER A 925 -2.01 13.61 -29.33
N SER A 926 -2.67 14.37 -30.20
CA SER A 926 -3.77 13.95 -31.07
C SER A 926 -3.36 14.04 -32.55
N PRO A 927 -4.07 13.35 -33.47
CA PRO A 927 -3.79 13.47 -34.91
C PRO A 927 -3.88 14.91 -35.40
N LYS A 928 -3.06 15.26 -36.39
CA LYS A 928 -3.17 16.55 -37.06
C LYS A 928 -4.20 16.48 -38.18
N GLU A 929 -5.32 17.17 -37.98
CA GLU A 929 -6.28 17.49 -39.03
C GLU A 929 -5.60 18.24 -40.19
N ILE A 930 -6.01 17.95 -41.42
CA ILE A 930 -5.52 18.64 -42.61
C ILE A 930 -6.69 19.47 -43.19
N PRO A 931 -6.50 20.76 -43.51
CA PRO A 931 -7.53 21.57 -44.16
C PRO A 931 -7.73 21.13 -45.63
N ILE A 932 -8.48 20.05 -45.81
CA ILE A 932 -8.88 19.47 -47.09
C ILE A 932 -10.42 19.45 -47.14
N LYS A 933 -11.00 19.92 -48.25
CA LYS A 933 -12.46 19.84 -48.46
C LYS A 933 -12.91 18.37 -48.41
N GLY A 934 -13.91 18.09 -47.57
CA GLY A 934 -14.41 16.72 -47.32
C GLY A 934 -13.68 15.94 -46.22
N PHE A 935 -12.79 16.56 -45.43
CA PHE A 935 -12.14 15.89 -44.28
C PHE A 935 -13.15 15.32 -43.26
N ASN A 936 -14.31 15.97 -43.10
CA ASN A 936 -15.37 15.54 -42.16
C ASN A 936 -16.42 14.61 -42.81
N SER A 937 -16.19 14.09 -44.02
CA SER A 937 -17.10 13.11 -44.65
C SER A 937 -17.05 11.77 -43.92
N ALA A 938 -18.15 11.02 -43.94
CA ALA A 938 -18.18 9.67 -43.35
C ALA A 938 -17.14 8.74 -44.03
N ASN A 939 -16.66 7.77 -43.27
CA ASN A 939 -15.54 6.88 -43.62
C ASN A 939 -14.18 7.59 -43.88
N VAL A 940 -14.02 8.85 -43.45
CA VAL A 940 -12.72 9.48 -43.24
C VAL A 940 -12.32 9.33 -41.77
N PHE A 941 -11.15 8.74 -41.52
CA PHE A 941 -10.66 8.41 -40.20
C PHE A 941 -9.29 9.04 -39.92
N THR A 942 -9.03 9.31 -38.64
CA THR A 942 -7.66 9.35 -38.10
C THR A 942 -7.49 8.13 -37.18
N MET A 943 -6.31 7.91 -36.60
CA MET A 943 -6.12 6.80 -35.65
C MET A 943 -5.08 7.12 -34.58
N ARG A 944 -5.50 7.09 -33.32
CA ARG A 944 -4.70 7.40 -32.12
C ARG A 944 -5.23 6.75 -30.84
N ASN A 945 -6.53 6.44 -30.78
CA ASN A 945 -7.18 5.74 -29.67
C ASN A 945 -7.90 4.46 -30.14
N PHE A 946 -8.42 3.67 -29.21
CA PHE A 946 -9.09 2.40 -29.50
C PHE A 946 -10.47 2.55 -30.16
N ASP A 947 -11.22 3.63 -29.90
CA ASP A 947 -12.48 3.90 -30.61
C ASP A 947 -12.24 4.29 -32.08
N ASP A 948 -11.14 4.99 -32.39
CA ASP A 948 -10.72 5.24 -33.78
C ASP A 948 -10.49 3.89 -34.51
N TRP A 949 -9.70 3.01 -33.88
CA TRP A 949 -9.41 1.67 -34.41
C TRP A 949 -10.68 0.82 -34.56
N ARG A 950 -11.59 0.86 -33.58
CA ARG A 950 -12.86 0.12 -33.58
C ARG A 950 -13.81 0.63 -34.66
N SER A 951 -13.81 1.94 -34.92
CA SER A 951 -14.61 2.57 -35.97
C SER A 951 -14.05 2.23 -37.36
N LEU A 952 -12.73 2.31 -37.52
CA LEU A 952 -12.03 1.90 -38.74
C LEU A 952 -12.22 0.40 -39.03
N LYS A 953 -12.12 -0.47 -38.02
CA LYS A 953 -12.34 -1.92 -38.13
C LYS A 953 -13.77 -2.28 -38.60
N LYS A 954 -14.78 -1.45 -38.28
CA LYS A 954 -16.16 -1.62 -38.78
C LYS A 954 -16.32 -1.19 -40.24
N ALA A 955 -15.53 -0.22 -40.72
CA ALA A 955 -15.67 0.34 -42.06
C ALA A 955 -14.90 -0.43 -43.15
N ILE A 956 -13.89 -1.22 -42.77
CA ILE A 956 -13.16 -2.09 -43.70
C ILE A 956 -13.86 -3.44 -43.89
N SER A 957 -13.92 -3.90 -45.13
CA SER A 957 -14.38 -5.24 -45.50
C SER A 957 -13.53 -5.81 -46.64
N LYS A 958 -13.83 -7.04 -47.08
CA LYS A 958 -13.09 -7.67 -48.17
C LYS A 958 -13.22 -6.84 -49.46
N ASN A 959 -12.09 -6.61 -50.14
CA ASN A 959 -11.97 -5.81 -51.35
C ASN A 959 -12.26 -4.30 -51.21
N THR A 960 -12.53 -3.74 -50.03
CA THR A 960 -12.72 -2.29 -49.86
C THR A 960 -11.52 -1.50 -50.41
N PRO A 961 -11.74 -0.44 -51.22
CA PRO A 961 -10.72 0.56 -51.56
C PRO A 961 -10.37 1.43 -50.34
N VAL A 962 -9.17 1.22 -49.79
CA VAL A 962 -8.66 1.92 -48.61
C VAL A 962 -7.48 2.80 -48.98
N ILE A 963 -7.49 4.07 -48.60
CA ILE A 963 -6.38 5.01 -48.82
C ILE A 963 -5.79 5.47 -47.48
N CYS A 964 -4.48 5.30 -47.33
CA CYS A 964 -3.70 5.78 -46.18
C CYS A 964 -2.89 7.02 -46.58
N VAL A 965 -3.06 8.14 -45.87
CA VAL A 965 -2.36 9.41 -46.12
C VAL A 965 -1.16 9.55 -45.19
N GLY A 966 0.04 9.52 -45.77
CA GLY A 966 1.31 9.64 -45.05
C GLY A 966 2.11 8.32 -44.99
N SER A 967 3.42 8.43 -45.22
CA SER A 967 4.35 7.31 -45.34
C SER A 967 5.42 7.29 -44.24
N SER A 968 4.98 7.45 -43.00
CA SER A 968 5.76 7.29 -41.76
C SER A 968 5.17 6.13 -40.94
N PHE A 969 5.88 5.63 -39.92
CA PHE A 969 5.49 4.51 -39.03
C PHE A 969 3.98 4.19 -39.03
N LEU A 970 3.17 5.03 -38.37
CA LEU A 970 1.72 4.88 -38.23
C LEU A 970 0.98 4.59 -39.55
N GLY A 971 1.23 5.37 -40.60
CA GLY A 971 0.55 5.21 -41.90
C GLY A 971 1.01 3.96 -42.66
N MET A 972 2.26 3.54 -42.47
CA MET A 972 2.80 2.30 -43.04
C MET A 972 2.25 1.08 -42.29
N GLU A 973 2.27 1.12 -40.96
CA GLU A 973 1.76 0.08 -40.05
C GLU A 973 0.26 -0.19 -40.27
N ILE A 974 -0.57 0.86 -40.33
CA ILE A 974 -2.00 0.72 -40.69
C ILE A 974 -2.17 0.07 -42.07
N ALA A 975 -1.42 0.55 -43.08
CA ALA A 975 -1.55 0.06 -44.45
C ALA A 975 -1.23 -1.44 -44.57
N GLN A 976 -0.18 -1.93 -43.89
CA GLN A 976 0.10 -3.38 -43.84
C GLN A 976 -0.92 -4.16 -43.02
N ALA A 977 -1.39 -3.62 -41.88
CA ALA A 977 -2.28 -4.34 -40.98
C ALA A 977 -3.65 -4.58 -41.64
N ILE A 978 -4.21 -3.56 -42.31
CA ILE A 978 -5.44 -3.68 -43.12
C ILE A 978 -5.23 -4.64 -44.31
N LYS A 979 -4.08 -4.54 -45.00
CA LYS A 979 -3.78 -5.40 -46.16
C LYS A 979 -3.75 -6.88 -45.77
N THR A 980 -3.12 -7.19 -44.65
CA THR A 980 -3.01 -8.56 -44.11
C THR A 980 -4.35 -9.06 -43.55
N TYR A 981 -5.12 -8.21 -42.88
CA TYR A 981 -6.35 -8.61 -42.17
C TYR A 981 -7.53 -8.94 -43.10
N MET A 982 -7.82 -8.10 -44.10
CA MET A 982 -9.06 -8.19 -44.91
C MET A 982 -8.84 -8.29 -46.43
N GLN A 983 -7.59 -8.49 -46.88
CA GLN A 983 -7.22 -8.53 -48.31
C GLN A 983 -7.64 -7.27 -49.09
N CYS A 984 -7.80 -6.12 -48.44
CA CYS A 984 -8.29 -4.89 -49.05
C CYS A 984 -7.39 -4.38 -50.19
N SER A 985 -7.96 -3.51 -51.04
CA SER A 985 -7.18 -2.74 -52.00
C SER A 985 -6.62 -1.50 -51.29
N VAL A 986 -5.38 -1.60 -50.79
CA VAL A 986 -4.74 -0.55 -49.99
C VAL A 986 -3.81 0.30 -50.86
N THR A 987 -3.97 1.62 -50.77
CA THR A 987 -3.11 2.62 -51.41
C THR A 987 -2.53 3.58 -50.38
N VAL A 988 -1.21 3.78 -50.36
CA VAL A 988 -0.57 4.84 -49.56
C VAL A 988 -0.33 6.04 -50.46
N VAL A 989 -0.84 7.21 -50.08
CA VAL A 989 -0.57 8.51 -50.74
C VAL A 989 0.30 9.35 -49.82
N SER A 990 1.43 9.87 -50.33
CA SER A 990 2.36 10.67 -49.53
C SER A 990 3.12 11.69 -50.35
N ARG A 991 3.32 12.89 -49.78
CA ARG A 991 4.19 13.94 -50.33
C ARG A 991 5.68 13.64 -50.24
N ALA A 992 6.09 12.61 -49.48
CA ALA A 992 7.48 12.21 -49.40
C ALA A 992 7.90 11.50 -50.70
N LYS A 993 9.18 11.57 -51.06
CA LYS A 993 9.74 10.83 -52.20
C LYS A 993 9.79 9.32 -51.95
N ILE A 994 10.12 8.94 -50.73
CA ILE A 994 10.22 7.56 -50.25
C ILE A 994 9.68 7.48 -48.80
N PRO A 995 9.12 6.33 -48.38
CA PRO A 995 8.62 6.13 -47.03
C PRO A 995 9.75 6.23 -46.00
N MET A 996 9.43 6.73 -44.82
CA MET A 996 10.28 6.72 -43.61
C MET A 996 11.68 7.38 -43.77
N GLN A 997 11.91 8.17 -44.82
CA GLN A 997 13.19 8.81 -45.15
C GLN A 997 13.86 9.57 -43.98
N LYS A 998 13.06 10.27 -43.17
CA LYS A 998 13.56 11.03 -42.01
C LYS A 998 14.08 10.15 -40.87
N THR A 999 13.71 8.87 -40.85
CA THR A 999 14.08 7.91 -39.80
C THR A 999 15.12 6.93 -40.30
N PHE A 1000 14.92 6.35 -41.49
CA PHE A 1000 15.79 5.30 -42.03
C PHE A 1000 16.70 5.76 -43.19
N GLY A 1001 16.71 7.05 -43.53
CA GLY A 1001 17.47 7.57 -44.66
C GLY A 1001 16.95 7.08 -46.01
N LEU A 1002 17.72 7.33 -47.07
CA LEU A 1002 17.32 7.07 -48.45
C LEU A 1002 17.23 5.56 -48.77
N LYS A 1003 18.36 4.85 -48.70
CA LYS A 1003 18.49 3.46 -49.17
C LYS A 1003 17.50 2.49 -48.50
N ILE A 1004 17.29 2.63 -47.19
CA ILE A 1004 16.38 1.74 -46.44
C ILE A 1004 14.92 2.10 -46.75
N GLY A 1005 14.59 3.39 -46.89
CA GLY A 1005 13.26 3.83 -47.33
C GLY A 1005 12.92 3.37 -48.76
N GLU A 1006 13.91 3.32 -49.66
CA GLU A 1006 13.76 2.72 -51.00
C GLU A 1006 13.48 1.21 -50.92
N ARG A 1007 14.20 0.46 -50.07
CA ARG A 1007 13.93 -0.97 -49.85
C ARG A 1007 12.56 -1.23 -49.22
N ILE A 1008 12.10 -0.37 -48.32
CA ILE A 1008 10.75 -0.42 -47.73
C ILE A 1008 9.68 -0.08 -48.77
N LEU A 1009 9.92 0.90 -49.66
CA LEU A 1009 9.02 1.20 -50.78
C LEU A 1009 8.87 -0.01 -51.71
N LYS A 1010 9.98 -0.69 -52.02
CA LYS A 1010 9.99 -1.95 -52.77
C LYS A 1010 9.19 -3.03 -52.03
N MET A 1011 9.42 -3.22 -50.73
CA MET A 1011 8.71 -4.21 -49.90
C MET A 1011 7.19 -4.00 -49.87
N TYR A 1012 6.71 -2.76 -49.78
CA TYR A 1012 5.26 -2.50 -49.79
C TYR A 1012 4.63 -2.77 -51.16
N LYS A 1013 5.34 -2.47 -52.26
CA LYS A 1013 4.92 -2.85 -53.62
C LYS A 1013 4.92 -4.38 -53.81
N GLU A 1014 5.94 -5.08 -53.31
CA GLU A 1014 6.03 -6.56 -53.30
C GLU A 1014 4.87 -7.22 -52.54
N LYS A 1015 4.24 -6.52 -51.59
CA LYS A 1015 3.06 -6.98 -50.84
C LYS A 1015 1.72 -6.46 -51.40
N MET A 1016 1.71 -6.01 -52.67
CA MET A 1016 0.51 -5.53 -53.38
C MET A 1016 -0.23 -4.39 -52.65
N ILE A 1017 0.54 -3.44 -52.09
CA ILE A 1017 0.06 -2.13 -51.64
C ILE A 1017 0.50 -1.08 -52.67
N THR A 1018 -0.45 -0.27 -53.15
CA THR A 1018 -0.17 0.76 -54.15
C THR A 1018 0.51 1.95 -53.49
N MET A 1019 1.74 2.27 -53.88
CA MET A 1019 2.53 3.34 -53.26
C MET A 1019 2.63 4.57 -54.17
N ILE A 1020 1.87 5.61 -53.86
CA ILE A 1020 1.78 6.88 -54.61
C ILE A 1020 2.56 7.96 -53.84
N MET A 1021 3.83 8.13 -54.22
CA MET A 1021 4.77 9.07 -53.60
C MET A 1021 4.72 10.45 -54.30
N GLU A 1022 5.38 11.45 -53.71
CA GLU A 1022 5.49 12.84 -54.21
C GLU A 1022 4.13 13.51 -54.56
N THR A 1023 3.04 13.02 -53.95
CA THR A 1023 1.65 13.34 -54.31
C THR A 1023 0.82 13.70 -53.07
N VAL A 1024 -0.17 14.58 -53.21
CA VAL A 1024 -1.12 14.92 -52.13
C VAL A 1024 -2.57 14.84 -52.59
N ILE A 1025 -3.47 14.51 -51.66
CA ILE A 1025 -4.91 14.71 -51.82
C ILE A 1025 -5.21 16.20 -51.65
N VAL A 1026 -6.02 16.76 -52.54
CA VAL A 1026 -6.48 18.17 -52.49
C VAL A 1026 -7.98 18.29 -52.20
N GLU A 1027 -8.73 17.22 -52.40
CA GLU A 1027 -10.17 17.16 -52.14
C GLU A 1027 -10.62 15.71 -51.90
N ILE A 1028 -11.54 15.54 -50.97
CA ILE A 1028 -12.19 14.28 -50.60
C ILE A 1028 -13.64 14.40 -51.05
N VAL A 1029 -14.13 13.43 -51.83
CA VAL A 1029 -15.46 13.50 -52.46
C VAL A 1029 -16.30 12.31 -52.02
N GLY A 1030 -17.45 12.60 -51.44
CA GLY A 1030 -18.35 11.61 -50.85
C GLY A 1030 -19.80 12.08 -50.84
N ASN A 1031 -20.66 11.21 -50.36
CA ASN A 1031 -22.07 11.48 -50.09
C ASN A 1031 -22.39 11.10 -48.63
N GLU A 1032 -23.67 10.97 -48.28
CA GLU A 1032 -24.13 10.62 -46.94
C GLU A 1032 -23.65 9.24 -46.46
N LEU A 1033 -23.35 8.31 -47.39
CA LEU A 1033 -22.79 6.99 -47.11
C LEU A 1033 -21.25 7.03 -46.93
N GLY A 1034 -20.62 8.18 -47.18
CA GLY A 1034 -19.21 8.44 -46.95
C GLY A 1034 -18.40 8.78 -48.20
N VAL A 1035 -17.06 8.77 -48.05
CA VAL A 1035 -16.12 8.97 -49.15
C VAL A 1035 -16.34 7.93 -50.26
N THR A 1036 -16.25 8.40 -51.51
CA THR A 1036 -16.36 7.56 -52.73
C THR A 1036 -15.06 7.60 -53.54
N HIS A 1037 -14.40 8.75 -53.56
CA HIS A 1037 -13.11 8.96 -54.20
C HIS A 1037 -12.38 10.15 -53.60
N VAL A 1038 -11.08 10.25 -53.88
CA VAL A 1038 -10.25 11.41 -53.54
C VAL A 1038 -9.61 11.97 -54.82
N ARG A 1039 -9.48 13.29 -54.90
CA ARG A 1039 -8.80 13.99 -55.99
C ARG A 1039 -7.38 14.37 -55.55
N LEU A 1040 -6.40 14.03 -56.37
CA LEU A 1040 -4.99 14.32 -56.15
C LEU A 1040 -4.60 15.69 -56.75
N ASN A 1041 -3.44 16.23 -56.36
CA ASN A 1041 -2.90 17.49 -56.89
C ASN A 1041 -2.56 17.44 -58.39
N ASN A 1042 -2.45 16.25 -59.00
CA ASN A 1042 -2.34 16.05 -60.45
C ASN A 1042 -3.71 15.80 -61.13
N ASN A 1043 -4.81 16.17 -60.46
CA ASN A 1043 -6.21 15.99 -60.85
C ASN A 1043 -6.69 14.54 -61.08
N ARG A 1044 -5.82 13.53 -60.92
CA ARG A 1044 -6.25 12.13 -60.90
C ARG A 1044 -7.23 11.90 -59.75
N GLN A 1045 -8.33 11.21 -60.03
CA GLN A 1045 -9.23 10.66 -59.01
C GLN A 1045 -8.80 9.23 -58.66
N LEU A 1046 -8.96 8.84 -57.39
CA LEU A 1046 -8.77 7.47 -56.90
C LEU A 1046 -10.03 7.00 -56.17
N PRO A 1047 -10.61 5.83 -56.50
CA PRO A 1047 -11.72 5.27 -55.74
C PRO A 1047 -11.28 4.99 -54.29
N CYS A 1048 -12.12 5.36 -53.34
CA CYS A 1048 -11.81 5.35 -51.92
C CYS A 1048 -13.11 5.26 -51.14
N ASN A 1049 -13.33 4.13 -50.46
CA ASN A 1049 -14.48 3.94 -49.58
C ASN A 1049 -14.12 4.12 -48.10
N VAL A 1050 -12.82 4.03 -47.77
CA VAL A 1050 -12.24 4.32 -46.45
C VAL A 1050 -10.96 5.14 -46.64
N LEU A 1051 -10.91 6.33 -46.04
CA LEU A 1051 -9.73 7.20 -46.04
C LEU A 1051 -9.16 7.29 -44.63
N ILE A 1052 -7.84 7.18 -44.47
CA ILE A 1052 -7.17 7.16 -43.17
C ILE A 1052 -6.03 8.17 -43.18
N VAL A 1053 -6.03 9.12 -42.25
CA VAL A 1053 -5.09 10.25 -42.25
C VAL A 1053 -4.06 10.11 -41.12
N ALA A 1054 -2.82 9.81 -41.51
CA ALA A 1054 -1.65 9.65 -40.64
C ALA A 1054 -0.58 10.73 -40.92
N ALA A 1055 -1.02 11.98 -41.13
CA ALA A 1055 -0.19 13.08 -41.62
C ALA A 1055 0.64 13.82 -40.55
N GLY A 1056 0.60 13.37 -39.29
CA GLY A 1056 1.31 13.96 -38.16
C GLY A 1056 0.42 14.16 -36.95
N ILE A 1057 0.91 14.92 -35.97
CA ILE A 1057 0.28 15.13 -34.66
C ILE A 1057 0.22 16.61 -34.28
N LYS A 1058 -0.63 16.93 -33.31
CA LYS A 1058 -0.62 18.17 -32.51
C LYS A 1058 -0.54 17.78 -31.03
N PHE A 1059 0.28 18.48 -30.24
CA PHE A 1059 0.37 18.27 -28.79
C PHE A 1059 -0.87 18.78 -28.05
N ASN A 1060 -1.23 18.11 -26.96
CA ASN A 1060 -2.49 18.32 -26.24
C ASN A 1060 -2.36 19.39 -25.14
N THR A 1061 -2.02 20.61 -25.54
CA THR A 1061 -1.76 21.78 -24.67
C THR A 1061 -2.91 22.79 -24.55
N ASN A 1062 -4.04 22.61 -25.25
CA ASN A 1062 -5.14 23.60 -25.26
C ASN A 1062 -5.61 24.05 -23.86
N PHE A 1063 -5.64 23.15 -22.87
CA PHE A 1063 -6.12 23.42 -21.51
C PHE A 1063 -5.13 24.23 -20.63
N LEU A 1064 -3.93 24.50 -21.16
CA LEU A 1064 -2.86 25.24 -20.49
C LEU A 1064 -2.71 26.67 -21.05
N VAL A 1065 -3.55 27.06 -22.02
CA VAL A 1065 -3.52 28.41 -22.59
C VAL A 1065 -3.98 29.41 -21.51
N GLY A 1066 -3.07 30.26 -21.05
CA GLY A 1066 -3.31 31.22 -19.98
C GLY A 1066 -3.00 30.72 -18.56
N CYS A 1067 -2.67 29.44 -18.36
CA CYS A 1067 -2.53 28.86 -17.01
C CYS A 1067 -1.29 29.29 -16.20
N GLY A 1068 -0.42 30.12 -16.79
CA GLY A 1068 0.90 30.51 -16.24
C GLY A 1068 2.09 29.70 -16.78
N LEU A 1069 1.86 28.53 -17.38
CA LEU A 1069 2.92 27.67 -17.92
C LEU A 1069 3.32 28.07 -19.36
N PRO A 1070 4.62 28.27 -19.68
CA PRO A 1070 5.06 28.56 -21.03
C PRO A 1070 4.85 27.38 -22.00
N ILE A 1071 4.21 27.66 -23.15
CA ILE A 1071 3.98 26.70 -24.24
C ILE A 1071 4.83 27.11 -25.44
N ASN A 1072 5.59 26.18 -26.00
CA ASN A 1072 6.41 26.41 -27.19
C ASN A 1072 5.56 26.65 -28.44
N ALA A 1073 6.13 27.33 -29.45
CA ALA A 1073 5.44 27.62 -30.73
C ALA A 1073 5.00 26.37 -31.52
N ASN A 1074 5.55 25.19 -31.24
CA ASN A 1074 5.11 23.90 -31.80
C ASN A 1074 3.98 23.23 -30.98
N GLY A 1075 3.56 23.82 -29.87
CA GLY A 1075 2.58 23.30 -28.92
C GLY A 1075 3.14 22.40 -27.81
N SER A 1076 4.46 22.18 -27.73
CA SER A 1076 5.10 21.39 -26.66
C SER A 1076 5.39 22.22 -25.40
N ILE A 1077 5.89 21.57 -24.34
CA ILE A 1077 6.31 22.23 -23.09
C ILE A 1077 7.74 21.80 -22.76
N ASP A 1078 8.59 22.73 -22.32
CA ASP A 1078 9.96 22.43 -21.88
C ASP A 1078 9.96 21.78 -20.49
N ALA A 1079 10.69 20.66 -20.38
CA ALA A 1079 10.94 19.92 -19.14
C ALA A 1079 12.45 19.76 -18.94
N ASP A 1080 13.01 19.89 -17.74
CA ASP A 1080 14.44 19.80 -17.50
C ASP A 1080 14.97 18.35 -17.43
N LEU A 1081 16.22 18.16 -16.97
CA LEU A 1081 16.82 16.82 -16.80
C LEU A 1081 16.11 15.96 -15.74
N TYR A 1082 15.26 16.56 -14.90
CA TYR A 1082 14.47 15.91 -13.86
C TYR A 1082 12.99 15.79 -14.27
N LEU A 1083 12.66 16.22 -15.50
CA LEU A 1083 11.31 16.40 -16.07
C LEU A 1083 10.43 17.41 -15.32
N GLN A 1084 11.03 18.28 -14.51
CA GLN A 1084 10.35 19.43 -13.93
C GLN A 1084 10.24 20.54 -15.00
N SER A 1085 9.13 21.29 -15.01
CA SER A 1085 8.98 22.47 -15.85
C SER A 1085 9.69 23.69 -15.22
N ILE A 1086 9.58 24.87 -15.83
CA ILE A 1086 10.03 26.13 -15.21
C ILE A 1086 9.15 26.57 -14.02
N VAL A 1087 7.98 25.96 -13.85
CA VAL A 1087 7.09 26.15 -12.70
C VAL A 1087 7.33 25.04 -11.69
N ASP A 1088 7.50 25.40 -10.42
CA ASP A 1088 7.65 24.44 -9.32
C ASP A 1088 6.43 23.51 -9.21
N ASP A 1089 6.69 22.27 -8.78
CA ASP A 1089 5.71 21.20 -8.63
C ASP A 1089 4.95 20.76 -9.91
N VAL A 1090 5.20 21.38 -11.06
CA VAL A 1090 4.67 20.98 -12.38
C VAL A 1090 5.76 20.25 -13.17
N TYR A 1091 5.48 19.01 -13.55
CA TYR A 1091 6.34 18.09 -14.30
C TYR A 1091 5.70 17.76 -15.65
N VAL A 1092 6.47 17.34 -16.66
CA VAL A 1092 5.98 17.05 -18.01
C VAL A 1092 6.66 15.83 -18.62
N GLY A 1093 5.92 14.93 -19.27
CA GLY A 1093 6.49 13.75 -19.92
C GLY A 1093 5.64 13.15 -21.05
N GLY A 1094 6.11 12.05 -21.63
CA GLY A 1094 5.57 11.52 -22.90
C GLY A 1094 5.78 12.48 -24.09
N ASP A 1095 5.01 12.30 -25.16
CA ASP A 1095 5.18 13.00 -26.46
C ASP A 1095 5.29 14.53 -26.34
N ILE A 1096 4.56 15.12 -25.39
CA ILE A 1096 4.38 16.56 -25.17
C ILE A 1096 5.62 17.26 -24.58
N ALA A 1097 6.50 16.51 -23.91
CA ALA A 1097 7.70 17.06 -23.28
C ALA A 1097 8.80 17.34 -24.33
N ASN A 1098 9.34 18.56 -24.32
CA ASN A 1098 10.56 18.92 -25.05
C ASN A 1098 11.77 18.70 -24.13
N ALA A 1099 12.00 17.44 -23.78
CA ALA A 1099 12.98 17.04 -22.76
C ALA A 1099 14.39 16.83 -23.34
N PRO A 1100 15.46 16.97 -22.54
CA PRO A 1100 16.83 16.66 -22.96
C PRO A 1100 17.03 15.18 -23.30
N VAL A 1101 17.75 14.90 -24.39
CA VAL A 1101 18.10 13.55 -24.82
C VAL A 1101 19.56 13.25 -24.43
N TYR A 1102 19.78 12.40 -23.42
CA TYR A 1102 21.11 12.07 -22.92
C TYR A 1102 22.07 11.54 -24.02
N SER A 1103 21.57 10.66 -24.89
CA SER A 1103 22.36 10.10 -26.00
C SER A 1103 22.76 11.14 -27.06
N ASP A 1104 22.08 12.29 -27.11
CA ASP A 1104 22.33 13.42 -28.01
C ASP A 1104 22.67 14.69 -27.21
N TYR A 1105 23.62 14.59 -26.28
CA TYR A 1105 24.27 15.73 -25.61
C TYR A 1105 23.30 16.68 -24.88
N ASN A 1106 22.18 16.14 -24.39
CA ASN A 1106 21.09 16.89 -23.75
C ASN A 1106 20.40 17.91 -24.69
N HIS A 1107 20.52 17.77 -26.01
CA HIS A 1107 19.63 18.47 -26.95
C HIS A 1107 18.17 18.13 -26.62
N ARG A 1108 17.32 19.17 -26.56
CA ARG A 1108 15.89 19.02 -26.29
C ARG A 1108 15.16 18.45 -27.51
N SER A 1109 14.26 17.49 -27.32
CA SER A 1109 13.43 16.95 -28.41
C SER A 1109 12.14 16.31 -27.92
N ASN A 1110 11.06 16.49 -28.70
CA ASN A 1110 9.81 15.75 -28.53
C ASN A 1110 9.94 14.36 -29.18
N ILE A 1111 10.09 13.31 -28.37
CA ILE A 1111 10.16 11.91 -28.84
C ILE A 1111 8.87 11.18 -28.49
N GLY A 1112 7.95 11.08 -29.46
CA GLY A 1112 6.72 10.28 -29.33
C GLY A 1112 6.98 8.79 -29.52
N HIS A 1113 7.40 8.09 -28.45
CA HIS A 1113 7.54 6.63 -28.43
C HIS A 1113 7.34 6.04 -27.02
N ILE A 1114 6.80 4.82 -26.93
CA ILE A 1114 6.48 4.13 -25.66
C ILE A 1114 7.68 4.05 -24.71
N HIS A 1115 8.88 3.70 -25.21
CA HIS A 1115 10.11 3.63 -24.41
C HIS A 1115 10.41 4.95 -23.69
N VAL A 1116 10.34 6.07 -24.41
CA VAL A 1116 10.65 7.39 -23.84
C VAL A 1116 9.50 7.86 -22.95
N ALA A 1117 8.25 7.61 -23.32
CA ALA A 1117 7.11 7.89 -22.46
C ALA A 1117 7.19 7.14 -21.11
N GLN A 1118 7.53 5.84 -21.12
CA GLN A 1118 7.67 5.05 -19.90
C GLN A 1118 8.87 5.50 -19.05
N ASN A 1119 10.06 5.68 -19.65
CA ASN A 1119 11.23 6.20 -18.92
C ASN A 1119 11.00 7.64 -18.39
N HIS A 1120 10.23 8.48 -19.10
CA HIS A 1120 9.80 9.79 -18.58
C HIS A 1120 8.89 9.63 -17.36
N GLY A 1121 7.96 8.66 -17.39
CA GLY A 1121 7.11 8.35 -16.24
C GLY A 1121 7.91 7.94 -15.01
N TYR A 1122 8.95 7.14 -15.19
CA TYR A 1122 9.86 6.74 -14.11
C TYR A 1122 10.63 7.94 -13.53
N VAL A 1123 11.32 8.71 -14.37
CA VAL A 1123 12.11 9.89 -13.92
C VAL A 1123 11.21 10.91 -13.22
N ALA A 1124 10.04 11.22 -13.78
CA ALA A 1124 9.08 12.11 -13.16
C ALA A 1124 8.56 11.56 -11.82
N GLY A 1125 8.16 10.28 -11.76
CA GLY A 1125 7.63 9.66 -10.54
C GLY A 1125 8.62 9.71 -9.36
N VAL A 1126 9.90 9.41 -9.59
CA VAL A 1126 10.95 9.52 -8.57
C VAL A 1126 11.13 10.97 -8.10
N ASN A 1127 11.28 11.92 -9.04
CA ASN A 1127 11.50 13.33 -8.70
C ASN A 1127 10.26 14.00 -8.08
N MET A 1128 9.06 13.54 -8.43
CA MET A 1128 7.80 13.95 -7.80
C MET A 1128 7.68 13.43 -6.37
N HIS A 1129 8.07 12.18 -6.10
CA HIS A 1129 8.18 11.69 -4.71
C HIS A 1129 9.21 12.50 -3.91
N GLY A 1130 10.38 12.77 -4.49
CA GLY A 1130 11.47 13.45 -3.78
C GLY A 1130 12.19 12.59 -2.74
N SER A 1131 11.96 11.26 -2.73
CA SER A 1131 12.76 10.26 -2.01
C SER A 1131 14.24 10.35 -2.37
N ARG A 1132 14.52 10.61 -3.65
CA ARG A 1132 15.82 10.80 -4.29
C ARG A 1132 15.63 11.65 -5.55
N LYS A 1133 16.71 12.20 -6.11
CA LYS A 1133 16.67 13.02 -7.34
C LYS A 1133 17.47 12.34 -8.45
N ILE A 1134 16.86 12.10 -9.61
CA ILE A 1134 17.47 11.36 -10.74
C ILE A 1134 17.27 12.07 -12.08
N GLU A 1135 18.25 11.95 -12.96
CA GLU A 1135 18.26 12.56 -14.29
C GLU A 1135 17.76 11.60 -15.37
N ILE A 1136 17.20 12.13 -16.47
CA ILE A 1136 17.01 11.37 -17.72
C ILE A 1136 18.37 10.91 -18.24
N ARG A 1137 18.64 9.61 -18.19
CA ARG A 1137 19.84 9.00 -18.78
C ARG A 1137 19.54 7.90 -19.82
N SER A 1138 18.31 7.35 -19.82
CA SER A 1138 17.87 6.31 -20.75
C SER A 1138 18.17 6.65 -22.22
N VAL A 1139 18.73 5.70 -22.97
CA VAL A 1139 19.02 5.89 -24.39
C VAL A 1139 17.78 5.49 -25.20
N PRO A 1140 17.16 6.37 -26.01
CA PRO A 1140 15.89 6.06 -26.67
C PRO A 1140 15.95 4.80 -27.55
N TYR A 1141 15.20 3.76 -27.19
CA TYR A 1141 15.07 2.52 -27.96
C TYR A 1141 13.71 2.43 -28.66
N TYR A 1142 13.69 1.83 -29.85
CA TYR A 1142 12.49 1.70 -30.69
C TYR A 1142 12.49 0.38 -31.45
N THR A 1143 11.32 -0.25 -31.61
CA THR A 1143 11.14 -1.44 -32.43
C THR A 1143 9.86 -1.30 -33.25
N THR A 1144 9.93 -1.56 -34.55
CA THR A 1144 8.75 -1.73 -35.42
C THR A 1144 8.91 -2.99 -36.26
N THR A 1145 7.81 -3.66 -36.60
CA THR A 1145 7.81 -4.83 -37.47
C THR A 1145 7.00 -4.51 -38.73
N LEU A 1146 7.67 -4.50 -39.87
CA LEU A 1146 7.04 -4.30 -41.17
C LEU A 1146 6.91 -5.66 -41.87
N PHE A 1147 5.67 -6.12 -42.04
CA PHE A 1147 5.30 -7.50 -42.39
C PHE A 1147 6.01 -8.55 -41.52
N ASN A 1148 7.10 -9.13 -42.03
CA ASN A 1148 7.90 -10.17 -41.37
C ASN A 1148 9.35 -9.70 -41.11
N VAL A 1149 9.58 -8.39 -41.07
CA VAL A 1149 10.91 -7.76 -40.92
C VAL A 1149 10.88 -6.80 -39.74
N THR A 1150 11.59 -7.16 -38.66
CA THR A 1150 11.74 -6.30 -37.47
C THR A 1150 12.91 -5.34 -37.64
N PHE A 1151 12.64 -4.04 -37.47
CA PHE A 1151 13.65 -2.99 -37.39
C PHE A 1151 13.77 -2.56 -35.92
N ARG A 1152 14.96 -2.68 -35.35
CA ARG A 1152 15.28 -2.23 -33.99
C ARG A 1152 16.20 -1.03 -34.08
N CYS A 1153 15.98 -0.02 -33.24
CA CYS A 1153 16.63 1.28 -33.30
C CYS A 1153 17.04 1.72 -31.89
N SER A 1154 18.21 2.36 -31.73
CA SER A 1154 18.65 2.95 -30.47
C SER A 1154 19.41 4.24 -30.72
N GLY A 1155 19.18 5.24 -29.85
CA GLY A 1155 19.65 6.61 -30.03
C GLY A 1155 18.76 7.41 -30.99
N PHE A 1156 18.84 8.73 -30.85
CA PHE A 1156 18.05 9.71 -31.59
C PHE A 1156 18.96 10.92 -31.90
N GLY A 1157 18.68 11.63 -32.99
CA GLY A 1157 19.41 12.84 -33.38
C GLY A 1157 19.31 13.13 -34.89
N LEU A 1158 19.79 14.30 -35.30
CA LEU A 1158 19.91 14.66 -36.72
C LEU A 1158 21.18 14.05 -37.33
N PHE A 1159 21.04 13.38 -38.47
CA PHE A 1159 22.14 12.76 -39.19
C PHE A 1159 22.37 13.38 -40.58
N LYS A 1160 23.63 13.35 -41.03
CA LYS A 1160 24.08 13.75 -42.37
C LYS A 1160 24.21 12.56 -43.31
N ASP A 1161 24.59 11.41 -42.75
CA ASP A 1161 25.04 10.23 -43.49
C ASP A 1161 24.62 8.93 -42.78
N VAL A 1162 24.58 7.83 -43.52
CA VAL A 1162 24.21 6.50 -43.02
C VAL A 1162 25.17 5.44 -43.57
N VAL A 1163 26.07 4.94 -42.72
CA VAL A 1163 26.94 3.80 -43.04
C VAL A 1163 26.14 2.52 -42.83
N ILE A 1164 26.07 1.65 -43.84
CA ILE A 1164 25.32 0.38 -43.80
C ILE A 1164 26.29 -0.80 -43.93
N GLU A 1165 26.13 -1.77 -43.03
CA GLU A 1165 26.89 -3.00 -42.92
C GLU A 1165 25.94 -4.20 -43.11
N GLY A 1166 26.25 -5.13 -44.03
CA GLY A 1166 25.41 -6.29 -44.32
C GLY A 1166 24.60 -6.18 -45.61
N ASP A 1167 23.54 -6.97 -45.73
CA ASP A 1167 22.73 -7.13 -46.94
C ASP A 1167 21.38 -6.40 -46.78
N LEU A 1168 21.25 -5.24 -47.43
CA LEU A 1168 20.03 -4.43 -47.37
C LEU A 1168 18.88 -5.05 -48.18
N GLU A 1169 19.15 -5.75 -49.27
CA GLU A 1169 18.10 -6.34 -50.12
C GLU A 1169 17.41 -7.51 -49.42
N LYS A 1170 18.18 -8.32 -48.70
CA LYS A 1170 17.70 -9.38 -47.79
C LYS A 1170 17.23 -8.86 -46.42
N LEU A 1171 17.33 -7.54 -46.18
CA LEU A 1171 16.98 -6.91 -44.89
C LEU A 1171 17.69 -7.58 -43.70
N ASN A 1172 18.99 -7.83 -43.85
CA ASN A 1172 19.88 -8.39 -42.84
C ASN A 1172 21.12 -7.48 -42.70
N PHE A 1173 20.96 -6.38 -41.98
CA PHE A 1173 21.90 -5.26 -41.98
C PHE A 1173 21.93 -4.48 -40.66
N VAL A 1174 22.96 -3.66 -40.51
CA VAL A 1174 23.12 -2.64 -39.46
C VAL A 1174 23.37 -1.30 -40.16
N ALA A 1175 22.74 -0.24 -39.67
CA ALA A 1175 22.84 1.10 -40.21
C ALA A 1175 23.21 2.09 -39.09
N TYR A 1176 24.30 2.80 -39.28
CA TYR A 1176 24.87 3.76 -38.33
C TYR A 1176 24.61 5.17 -38.84
N TYR A 1177 23.88 5.97 -38.06
CA TYR A 1177 23.44 7.31 -38.44
C TYR A 1177 24.42 8.33 -37.87
N ILE A 1178 25.08 9.06 -38.76
CA ILE A 1178 26.27 9.86 -38.44
C ILE A 1178 25.95 11.34 -38.61
N ASP A 1179 26.26 12.13 -37.59
CA ASP A 1179 26.03 13.57 -37.58
C ASP A 1179 27.12 14.39 -38.31
N ASN A 1180 27.05 15.72 -38.18
CA ASN A 1180 28.03 16.64 -38.77
C ASN A 1180 29.42 16.62 -38.09
N GLN A 1181 29.61 15.87 -37.00
CA GLN A 1181 30.85 15.80 -36.21
C GLN A 1181 31.46 14.38 -36.20
N ASP A 1182 31.04 13.53 -37.14
CA ASP A 1182 31.42 12.12 -37.29
C ASP A 1182 31.09 11.24 -36.06
N ARG A 1183 30.04 11.61 -35.32
CA ARG A 1183 29.53 10.89 -34.14
C ARG A 1183 28.31 10.05 -34.56
N VAL A 1184 28.23 8.81 -34.09
CA VAL A 1184 27.05 7.96 -34.29
C VAL A 1184 25.96 8.37 -33.29
N VAL A 1185 24.87 8.95 -33.79
CA VAL A 1185 23.74 9.44 -32.97
C VAL A 1185 22.59 8.43 -32.85
N SER A 1186 22.47 7.52 -33.81
CA SER A 1186 21.52 6.41 -33.78
C SER A 1186 22.08 5.19 -34.50
N VAL A 1187 21.60 4.00 -34.14
CA VAL A 1187 21.87 2.72 -34.81
C VAL A 1187 20.56 1.98 -35.05
N VAL A 1188 20.35 1.52 -36.28
CA VAL A 1188 19.20 0.67 -36.66
C VAL A 1188 19.71 -0.68 -37.16
N SER A 1189 19.06 -1.78 -36.81
CA SER A 1189 19.38 -3.10 -37.36
C SER A 1189 18.13 -3.90 -37.72
N SER A 1190 18.28 -4.80 -38.69
CA SER A 1190 17.35 -5.91 -38.92
C SER A 1190 18.14 -7.22 -39.01
N ASN A 1191 17.68 -8.24 -38.29
CA ASN A 1191 18.30 -9.58 -38.20
C ASN A 1191 19.77 -9.60 -37.70
N ARG A 1192 20.21 -8.59 -36.93
CA ARG A 1192 21.60 -8.44 -36.42
C ARG A 1192 21.67 -8.16 -34.91
N ASP A 1193 20.74 -8.72 -34.14
CA ASP A 1193 20.70 -8.58 -32.68
C ASP A 1193 21.96 -9.18 -32.02
N PRO A 1194 22.41 -8.69 -30.85
CA PRO A 1194 21.84 -7.62 -30.02
C PRO A 1194 22.49 -6.24 -30.27
N ILE A 1195 23.02 -5.97 -31.47
CA ILE A 1195 23.93 -4.84 -31.72
C ILE A 1195 23.37 -3.46 -31.34
N VAL A 1196 22.06 -3.27 -31.45
CA VAL A 1196 21.35 -2.04 -31.08
C VAL A 1196 21.29 -1.85 -29.55
N SER A 1197 21.21 -2.94 -28.79
CA SER A 1197 21.38 -2.95 -27.34
C SER A 1197 22.83 -2.75 -26.91
N GLN A 1198 23.81 -3.25 -27.69
CA GLN A 1198 25.22 -2.98 -27.43
C GLN A 1198 25.56 -1.49 -27.62
N PHE A 1199 24.98 -0.84 -28.64
CA PHE A 1199 25.08 0.61 -28.81
C PHE A 1199 24.37 1.39 -27.68
N ALA A 1200 23.19 0.94 -27.24
CA ALA A 1200 22.48 1.56 -26.11
C ALA A 1200 23.32 1.56 -24.82
N GLU A 1201 23.94 0.42 -24.48
CA GLU A 1201 24.78 0.31 -23.29
C GLU A 1201 26.06 1.16 -23.41
N LEU A 1202 26.71 1.13 -24.58
CA LEU A 1202 27.88 1.96 -24.87
C LEU A 1202 27.58 3.47 -24.76
N ARG A 1203 26.39 3.93 -25.18
CA ARG A 1203 25.97 5.34 -25.01
C ARG A 1203 25.59 5.67 -23.56
N ASN A 1204 25.02 4.73 -22.80
CA ASN A 1204 24.73 4.90 -21.38
C ASN A 1204 26.01 5.06 -20.54
N GLN A 1205 27.08 4.32 -20.89
CA GLN A 1205 28.45 4.52 -20.39
C GLN A 1205 29.11 5.85 -20.87
N GLY A 1206 28.35 6.76 -21.47
CA GLY A 1206 28.81 8.05 -22.00
C GLY A 1206 29.66 7.97 -23.27
N ARG A 1207 30.18 6.79 -23.65
CA ARG A 1207 31.13 6.60 -24.76
C ARG A 1207 30.53 7.02 -26.10
N ILE A 1208 31.32 7.69 -26.93
CA ILE A 1208 30.88 8.23 -28.24
C ILE A 1208 31.52 7.40 -29.36
N LEU A 1209 30.74 6.55 -30.00
CA LEU A 1209 31.16 5.81 -31.19
C LEU A 1209 31.32 6.77 -32.38
N ARG A 1210 32.45 6.70 -33.10
CA ARG A 1210 32.76 7.59 -34.24
C ARG A 1210 32.89 6.86 -35.57
N ARG A 1211 32.69 7.59 -36.69
CA ARG A 1211 32.71 7.03 -38.07
C ARG A 1211 33.89 6.09 -38.34
N TYR A 1212 35.10 6.47 -37.94
CA TYR A 1212 36.32 5.68 -38.22
C TYR A 1212 36.31 4.29 -37.54
N GLU A 1213 35.57 4.11 -36.44
CA GLU A 1213 35.49 2.85 -35.69
C GLU A 1213 34.56 1.81 -36.34
N LEU A 1214 33.75 2.27 -37.29
CA LEU A 1214 32.90 1.42 -38.15
C LEU A 1214 33.70 0.85 -39.33
N ILE A 1215 34.73 1.57 -39.79
CA ILE A 1215 35.44 1.32 -41.05
C ILE A 1215 36.71 0.47 -40.84
N ASP A 1216 37.29 0.46 -39.64
CA ASP A 1216 38.42 -0.41 -39.31
C ASP A 1216 38.00 -1.89 -39.24
N LEU A 1217 38.09 -2.60 -40.37
CA LEU A 1217 37.81 -4.04 -40.47
C LEU A 1217 38.73 -4.92 -39.60
N LYS A 1218 39.89 -4.42 -39.13
CA LYS A 1218 40.79 -5.17 -38.23
C LYS A 1218 40.43 -4.99 -36.76
N LYS A 1219 39.78 -3.88 -36.39
CA LYS A 1219 39.29 -3.60 -35.03
C LYS A 1219 37.85 -3.08 -35.06
N SER A 1220 36.94 -3.75 -35.77
CA SER A 1220 35.55 -3.30 -35.87
C SER A 1220 34.96 -3.19 -34.47
N TRP A 1221 34.19 -2.13 -34.19
CA TRP A 1221 33.63 -1.90 -32.85
C TRP A 1221 32.84 -3.12 -32.34
N THR A 1222 32.15 -3.84 -33.24
CA THR A 1222 31.51 -5.15 -33.00
C THR A 1222 32.43 -6.26 -32.51
N ASN A 1223 33.69 -6.33 -32.97
CA ASN A 1223 34.66 -7.29 -32.45
C ASN A 1223 35.29 -6.81 -31.12
N ARG A 1224 35.31 -5.50 -30.86
CA ARG A 1224 35.70 -4.94 -29.53
C ARG A 1224 34.64 -5.20 -28.44
N LEU A 1225 33.45 -5.67 -28.82
CA LEU A 1225 32.33 -6.02 -27.93
C LEU A 1225 32.28 -7.53 -27.60
N LYS A 1226 33.30 -8.32 -27.98
CA LYS A 1226 33.41 -9.74 -27.62
C LYS A 1226 34.07 -9.92 -26.25
N GLY A 1227 33.30 -9.57 -25.22
CA GLY A 1227 33.71 -9.55 -23.83
C GLY A 1227 33.15 -8.31 -23.12
N PRO A 1228 33.50 -8.10 -21.83
CA PRO A 1228 33.13 -6.87 -21.14
C PRO A 1228 33.59 -5.62 -21.87
N ILE A 1229 32.73 -4.59 -21.85
CA ILE A 1229 33.22 -3.22 -21.98
C ILE A 1229 33.87 -2.84 -20.63
N ILE A 1230 35.13 -3.26 -20.43
CA ILE A 1230 35.98 -2.63 -19.42
C ILE A 1230 36.37 -1.26 -19.97
N CYS A 1231 35.54 -0.25 -19.69
CA CYS A 1231 35.95 1.14 -19.82
C CYS A 1231 36.50 1.58 -18.45
N HIS A 1232 37.75 2.03 -18.45
CA HIS A 1232 38.24 2.95 -17.43
C HIS A 1232 37.73 4.36 -17.72
#